data_AF-A0A1T3NJL6-F1
#
_entry.id   AF-A0A1T3NJL6-F1
#
_cell.length_a   1.000
_cell.length_b   1.000
_cell.length_c   1.000
_cell.angle_alpha   90.00
_cell.angle_beta   90.00
_cell.angle_gamma   90.00
#
_symmetry.space_group_name_H-M   'P 1'
#
loop_
_entity.id
_entity.type
_entity.pdbx_description
1 polymer ?
#
loop_
_entity_poly.entity_id
_entity_poly.type
_entity_poly.pdbx_seq_one_letter_code
_entity_poly.pdbx_strand_id
1 'polypeptide(L)'
;MGPAHTDEVRAYIASGDTGGLAGCLAALARQIDHGDWTFGPTDIVAALREELPEADRGSLVEALVAVIGAAPEGRERNLVSDLALFLAWEFKLEAPLALLDDVLARAERTWTFPYSNQVFQTVEASFAHGRPVSGHVVALLRRMDTLSYLRRGPLRALLARTERPLLSPGEAWADQAIADAETGGEMWERLLAHARSAKSSKPTATWERAGRDILDEIGAEAASAVLVRWLALVGRPRTFALEEGWDRGEYDPYNAQALRGIAWLLAFTPESPETARALGRLAETALRKVTGIGPVSPKVANAAVYALSRLGGEASVAQLARLATRLTYRGTLKEVEAALDARASALGVSRAEVEETAIPAYGLVEVGRRVERFGGAAAELTVSAGTVVLSWRNAAGKTVKSPPAEVRHEHAESVAEFKAAAKDVAKMLTAQSERLDRLFLARRTWRFDPWRERFLDHPLVGTLARRLLWTVDGRIHGFADGELRTLDDAPASPAPDARVGLWHPIDSPAEEVVAARDWLERHLVTQPFRQAHREIYPITVAEETTGTYSNRYAGHVLHQHRFHALAAVRGWSDTLRLSVDADFPPTTRPLPEWGLRAEFWVAGHGDDTTGSGSYLHLATDQVRFYPIDAPVNRAHADSGGYEQNRGLGTGEVPPLPLTDIPPVVFSEVMRDADLFVGVAGIGNDPTWEDGGPRGRHRDYWVAYNMGELTAGALARRDVLARLLPRLAIGARCRIDGRYLRVTGTLRSYAIHLGSGNVLMSPNGRYLCIVPKADAETVPAGTYLPYEGDTTLSIILSKAMLLARDDLITDPTITRQFG
;
A
#
# COMPACT_ATOMS: atom_id res chain seq x y z
N MET A 1 -5.32 30.91 -34.97
CA MET A 1 -5.95 32.25 -35.08
C MET A 1 -5.95 32.68 -36.54
N GLY A 2 -6.99 33.40 -36.99
CA GLY A 2 -7.15 33.80 -38.40
C GLY A 2 -6.73 35.26 -38.70
N PRO A 3 -6.77 35.68 -39.99
CA PRO A 3 -6.28 36.98 -40.48
C PRO A 3 -6.86 38.21 -39.77
N ALA A 4 -8.11 38.11 -39.30
CA ALA A 4 -8.81 39.21 -38.64
C ALA A 4 -8.10 39.77 -37.39
N HIS A 5 -7.41 38.92 -36.62
CA HIS A 5 -6.67 39.38 -35.43
C HIS A 5 -5.38 40.10 -35.79
N THR A 6 -4.73 39.72 -36.91
CA THR A 6 -3.54 40.40 -37.41
C THR A 6 -3.90 41.80 -37.94
N ASP A 7 -5.03 41.92 -38.64
CA ASP A 7 -5.52 43.21 -39.14
C ASP A 7 -5.91 44.17 -37.99
N GLU A 8 -6.49 43.64 -36.92
CA GLU A 8 -6.79 44.41 -35.70
C GLU A 8 -5.50 44.93 -35.03
N VAL A 9 -4.48 44.09 -34.87
CA VAL A 9 -3.16 44.48 -34.36
C VAL A 9 -2.54 45.59 -35.22
N ARG A 10 -2.59 45.45 -36.55
CA ARG A 10 -2.08 46.48 -37.48
C ARG A 10 -2.81 47.80 -37.37
N ALA A 11 -4.13 47.78 -37.18
CA ALA A 11 -4.91 48.99 -37.00
C ALA A 11 -4.47 49.77 -35.74
N TYR A 12 -4.23 49.06 -34.63
CA TYR A 12 -3.69 49.67 -33.42
C TYR A 12 -2.27 50.23 -33.62
N ILE A 13 -1.38 49.48 -34.29
CA ILE A 13 -0.03 49.97 -34.66
C ILE A 13 -0.11 51.26 -35.48
N ALA A 14 -0.96 51.30 -36.53
CA ALA A 14 -1.11 52.47 -37.39
C ALA A 14 -1.69 53.69 -36.66
N SER A 15 -2.50 53.47 -35.62
CA SER A 15 -3.10 54.54 -34.81
C SER A 15 -2.16 55.13 -33.75
N GLY A 16 -1.08 54.43 -33.39
CA GLY A 16 -0.18 54.79 -32.28
C GLY A 16 -0.78 54.57 -30.89
N ASP A 17 -1.93 53.90 -30.77
CA ASP A 17 -2.57 53.58 -29.48
C ASP A 17 -1.95 52.34 -28.83
N THR A 18 -0.82 52.55 -28.14
CA THR A 18 -0.08 51.49 -27.43
C THR A 18 -0.89 50.84 -26.30
N GLY A 19 -1.79 51.58 -25.65
CA GLY A 19 -2.65 51.06 -24.59
C GLY A 19 -3.73 50.12 -25.15
N GLY A 20 -4.39 50.54 -26.22
CA GLY A 20 -5.32 49.70 -26.98
C GLY A 20 -4.65 48.44 -27.55
N LEU A 21 -3.43 48.59 -28.09
CA LEU A 21 -2.63 47.46 -28.59
C LEU A 21 -2.33 46.44 -27.47
N ALA A 22 -1.89 46.90 -26.29
CA ALA A 22 -1.64 46.02 -25.16
C ALA A 22 -2.89 45.26 -24.70
N GLY A 23 -4.05 45.94 -24.67
CA GLY A 23 -5.34 45.32 -24.37
C GLY A 23 -5.74 44.24 -25.38
N CYS A 24 -5.58 44.53 -26.68
CA CYS A 24 -5.82 43.59 -27.77
C CYS A 24 -4.93 42.34 -27.63
N LEU A 25 -3.61 42.54 -27.48
CA LEU A 25 -2.66 41.43 -27.34
C LEU A 25 -2.90 40.61 -26.06
N ALA A 26 -3.29 41.25 -24.95
CA ALA A 26 -3.64 40.53 -23.73
C ALA A 26 -4.89 39.64 -23.90
N ALA A 27 -5.90 40.10 -24.64
CA ALA A 27 -7.06 39.29 -24.98
C ALA A 27 -6.69 38.10 -25.87
N LEU A 28 -5.79 38.30 -26.83
CA LEU A 28 -5.27 37.24 -27.70
C LEU A 28 -4.46 36.21 -26.92
N ALA A 29 -3.61 36.66 -25.99
CA ALA A 29 -2.81 35.77 -25.14
C ALA A 29 -3.67 34.77 -24.38
N ARG A 30 -4.86 35.19 -23.92
CA ARG A 30 -5.81 34.33 -23.21
C ARG A 30 -6.45 33.25 -24.09
N GLN A 31 -6.42 33.42 -25.41
CA GLN A 31 -6.97 32.48 -26.39
C GLN A 31 -5.92 31.50 -26.95
N ILE A 32 -4.62 31.75 -26.71
CA ILE A 32 -3.54 30.85 -27.12
C ILE A 32 -3.46 29.68 -26.15
N ASP A 33 -3.63 28.47 -26.66
CA ASP A 33 -3.43 27.29 -25.84
C ASP A 33 -1.96 27.20 -25.40
N HIS A 34 -1.77 27.02 -24.10
CA HIS A 34 -0.48 27.02 -23.40
C HIS A 34 0.39 28.29 -23.46
N GLY A 35 0.05 29.34 -24.22
CA GLY A 35 0.79 30.62 -24.20
C GLY A 35 2.12 30.64 -24.96
N ASP A 36 2.31 29.75 -25.94
CA ASP A 36 3.54 29.72 -26.75
C ASP A 36 3.52 30.76 -27.90
N TRP A 37 4.30 31.83 -27.72
CA TRP A 37 4.52 32.87 -28.74
C TRP A 37 5.75 32.62 -29.62
N THR A 38 6.53 31.56 -29.34
CA THR A 38 7.70 31.20 -30.15
C THR A 38 7.28 30.50 -31.44
N PHE A 39 6.22 29.68 -31.37
CA PHE A 39 5.71 28.91 -32.50
C PHE A 39 4.26 29.24 -32.90
N GLY A 40 3.53 30.02 -32.09
CA GLY A 40 2.20 30.56 -32.40
C GLY A 40 2.19 32.09 -32.35
N PRO A 41 1.07 32.72 -32.70
CA PRO A 41 0.76 33.37 -34.00
C PRO A 41 1.93 34.15 -34.67
N THR A 42 2.64 33.50 -35.59
CA THR A 42 3.82 34.07 -36.30
C THR A 42 3.52 35.36 -37.05
N ASP A 43 2.32 35.53 -37.61
CA ASP A 43 1.96 36.71 -38.40
C ASP A 43 1.80 37.96 -37.51
N ILE A 44 1.30 37.79 -36.29
CA ILE A 44 1.16 38.87 -35.31
C ILE A 44 2.55 39.28 -34.81
N VAL A 45 3.41 38.30 -34.50
CA VAL A 45 4.79 38.55 -34.10
C VAL A 45 5.57 39.24 -35.23
N ALA A 46 5.36 38.83 -36.49
CA ALA A 46 5.97 39.48 -37.65
C ALA A 46 5.49 40.93 -37.80
N ALA A 47 4.17 41.20 -37.70
CA ALA A 47 3.63 42.55 -37.74
C ALA A 47 4.21 43.44 -36.62
N LEU A 48 4.28 42.92 -35.39
CA LEU A 48 4.92 43.62 -34.27
C LEU A 48 6.42 43.87 -34.49
N ARG A 49 7.13 42.96 -35.15
CA ARG A 49 8.57 43.11 -35.44
C ARG A 49 8.84 44.09 -36.59
N GLU A 50 8.03 44.07 -37.63
CA GLU A 50 8.27 44.78 -38.88
C GLU A 50 7.58 46.15 -38.94
N GLU A 51 6.41 46.28 -38.30
CA GLU A 51 5.53 47.44 -38.45
C GLU A 51 5.46 48.33 -37.19
N LEU A 52 5.73 47.80 -35.98
CA LEU A 52 5.78 48.61 -34.75
C LEU A 52 7.11 49.40 -34.66
N PRO A 53 7.07 50.75 -34.55
CA PRO A 53 8.27 51.57 -34.43
C PRO A 53 9.14 51.18 -33.23
N GLU A 54 10.46 51.20 -33.40
CA GLU A 54 11.39 50.80 -32.33
C GLU A 54 11.21 51.63 -31.04
N ALA A 55 10.86 52.91 -31.16
CA ALA A 55 10.62 53.80 -30.04
C ALA A 55 9.41 53.39 -29.18
N ASP A 56 8.42 52.72 -29.77
CA ASP A 56 7.15 52.37 -29.10
C ASP A 56 7.18 50.97 -28.47
N ARG A 57 8.16 50.13 -28.82
CA ARG A 57 8.30 48.75 -28.33
C ARG A 57 8.44 48.67 -26.81
N GLY A 58 9.21 49.58 -26.22
CA GLY A 58 9.35 49.66 -24.76
C GLY A 58 8.04 50.05 -24.07
N SER A 59 7.34 51.05 -24.61
CA SER A 59 6.04 51.49 -24.10
C SER A 59 4.97 50.40 -24.21
N LEU A 60 5.02 49.54 -25.23
CA LEU A 60 4.13 48.39 -25.35
C LEU A 60 4.35 47.37 -24.23
N VAL A 61 5.61 47.04 -23.93
CA VAL A 61 5.94 46.12 -22.82
C VAL A 61 5.46 46.72 -21.49
N GLU A 62 5.71 48.00 -21.23
CA GLU A 62 5.23 48.69 -20.02
C GLU A 62 3.69 48.71 -19.93
N ALA A 63 3.00 48.92 -21.06
CA ALA A 63 1.54 48.86 -21.10
C ALA A 63 1.01 47.46 -20.77
N LEU A 64 1.68 46.40 -21.23
CA LEU A 64 1.34 45.02 -20.84
C LEU A 64 1.61 44.77 -19.35
N VAL A 65 2.68 45.32 -18.78
CA VAL A 65 2.94 45.26 -17.32
C VAL A 65 1.81 45.94 -16.53
N ALA A 66 1.28 47.06 -17.01
CA ALA A 66 0.13 47.70 -16.40
C ALA A 66 -1.14 46.81 -16.47
N VAL A 67 -1.35 46.11 -17.59
CA VAL A 67 -2.45 45.12 -17.73
C VAL A 67 -2.29 43.96 -16.74
N ILE A 68 -1.06 43.46 -16.55
CA ILE A 68 -0.74 42.40 -15.58
C ILE A 68 -1.05 42.87 -14.16
N GLY A 69 -0.60 44.07 -13.79
CA GLY A 69 -0.82 44.65 -12.46
C GLY A 69 -2.30 44.91 -12.12
N ALA A 70 -3.16 45.08 -13.13
CA ALA A 70 -4.59 45.23 -12.96
C ALA A 70 -5.36 43.89 -12.94
N ALA A 71 -4.74 42.79 -13.36
CA ALA A 71 -5.38 41.48 -13.44
C ALA A 71 -5.28 40.70 -12.11
N PRO A 72 -6.33 39.95 -11.73
CA PRO A 72 -6.25 39.03 -10.60
C PRO A 72 -5.21 37.94 -10.86
N GLU A 73 -4.65 37.36 -9.79
CA GLU A 73 -3.79 36.18 -9.90
C GLU A 73 -4.54 35.02 -10.58
N GLY A 74 -3.86 34.33 -11.50
CA GLY A 74 -4.43 33.16 -12.19
C GLY A 74 -3.93 33.02 -13.63
N ARG A 75 -4.46 32.00 -14.31
CA ARG A 75 -4.03 31.59 -15.66
C ARG A 75 -4.04 32.74 -16.67
N GLU A 76 -5.05 33.61 -16.64
CA GLU A 76 -5.15 34.71 -17.60
C GLU A 76 -4.05 35.75 -17.43
N ARG A 77 -3.68 36.09 -16.18
CA ARG A 77 -2.55 36.97 -15.89
C ARG A 77 -1.25 36.33 -16.35
N ASN A 78 -1.07 35.05 -16.04
CA ASN A 78 0.12 34.27 -16.41
C ASN A 78 0.39 34.29 -17.92
N LEU A 79 -0.65 34.12 -18.74
CA LEU A 79 -0.53 34.16 -20.21
C LEU A 79 -0.10 35.53 -20.74
N VAL A 80 -0.51 36.62 -20.08
CA VAL A 80 -0.10 37.99 -20.45
C VAL A 80 1.33 38.25 -20.01
N SER A 81 1.75 37.75 -18.84
CA SER A 81 3.15 37.81 -18.40
C SER A 81 4.10 37.06 -19.33
N ASP A 82 3.67 35.89 -19.83
CA ASP A 82 4.45 35.11 -20.81
C ASP A 82 4.62 35.86 -22.14
N LEU A 83 3.56 36.54 -22.61
CA LEU A 83 3.62 37.42 -23.78
C LEU A 83 4.57 38.61 -23.55
N ALA A 84 4.42 39.34 -22.44
CA ALA A 84 5.23 40.52 -22.16
C ALA A 84 6.72 40.17 -22.10
N LEU A 85 7.05 39.03 -21.47
CA LEU A 85 8.41 38.53 -21.39
C LEU A 85 8.95 38.08 -22.76
N PHE A 86 8.12 37.43 -23.57
CA PHE A 86 8.46 37.08 -24.94
C PHE A 86 8.76 38.33 -25.78
N LEU A 87 7.94 39.37 -25.73
CA LEU A 87 8.14 40.61 -26.49
C LEU A 87 9.38 41.38 -26.04
N ALA A 88 9.64 41.44 -24.72
CA ALA A 88 10.88 42.04 -24.22
C ALA A 88 12.11 41.33 -24.82
N TRP A 89 12.09 39.99 -24.85
CA TRP A 89 13.16 39.22 -25.49
C TRP A 89 13.25 39.42 -27.01
N GLU A 90 12.11 39.34 -27.70
CA GLU A 90 12.00 39.49 -29.17
C GLU A 90 12.52 40.85 -29.64
N PHE A 91 12.21 41.90 -28.89
CA PHE A 91 12.67 43.26 -29.18
C PHE A 91 14.05 43.58 -28.60
N LYS A 92 14.72 42.62 -27.94
CA LYS A 92 16.03 42.79 -27.26
C LYS A 92 16.02 43.93 -26.24
N LEU A 93 14.90 44.07 -25.53
CA LEU A 93 14.71 45.03 -24.45
C LEU A 93 15.09 44.42 -23.11
N GLU A 94 15.47 45.28 -22.17
CA GLU A 94 15.56 44.91 -20.76
C GLU A 94 14.14 44.76 -20.21
N ALA A 95 13.84 43.61 -19.60
CA ALA A 95 12.52 43.35 -19.05
C ALA A 95 12.27 44.20 -17.80
N PRO A 96 11.10 44.85 -17.65
CA PRO A 96 10.79 45.65 -16.47
C PRO A 96 10.85 44.81 -15.18
N LEU A 97 11.34 45.42 -14.08
CA LEU A 97 11.48 44.71 -12.79
C LEU A 97 10.15 44.12 -12.29
N ALA A 98 9.04 44.84 -12.48
CA ALA A 98 7.70 44.36 -12.08
C ALA A 98 7.27 43.11 -12.87
N LEU A 99 7.69 42.98 -14.13
CA LEU A 99 7.46 41.78 -14.93
C LEU A 99 8.31 40.61 -14.43
N LEU A 100 9.58 40.87 -14.10
CA LEU A 100 10.46 39.85 -13.53
C LEU A 100 9.91 39.33 -12.18
N ASP A 101 9.45 40.23 -11.32
CA ASP A 101 8.87 39.90 -10.02
C ASP A 101 7.61 39.03 -10.15
N ASP A 102 6.72 39.36 -11.08
CA ASP A 102 5.52 38.57 -11.37
C ASP A 102 5.86 37.14 -11.82
N VAL A 103 6.79 37.00 -12.77
CA VAL A 103 7.20 35.70 -13.29
C VAL A 103 7.92 34.87 -12.21
N LEU A 104 8.78 35.49 -11.40
CA LEU A 104 9.46 34.82 -10.29
C LEU A 104 8.47 34.37 -9.22
N ALA A 105 7.48 35.19 -8.84
CA ALA A 105 6.46 34.81 -7.85
C ALA A 105 5.64 33.59 -8.29
N ARG A 106 5.27 33.50 -9.57
CA ARG A 106 4.67 32.29 -10.16
C ARG A 106 5.63 31.10 -10.11
N ALA A 107 6.89 31.31 -10.49
CA ALA A 107 7.90 30.27 -10.53
C ALA A 107 8.12 29.59 -9.17
N GLU A 108 7.99 30.33 -8.06
CA GLU A 108 8.09 29.79 -6.69
C GLU A 108 7.05 28.70 -6.41
N ARG A 109 5.87 28.78 -7.04
CA ARG A 109 4.73 27.90 -6.80
C ARG A 109 4.51 26.88 -7.91
N THR A 110 5.44 26.78 -8.86
CA THR A 110 5.31 25.92 -10.04
C THR A 110 6.14 24.63 -9.89
N TRP A 111 5.56 23.48 -10.27
CA TRP A 111 6.27 22.19 -10.25
C TRP A 111 7.31 22.10 -11.37
N THR A 112 6.87 22.31 -12.61
CA THR A 112 7.72 22.37 -13.80
C THR A 112 7.18 23.45 -14.71
N PHE A 113 8.06 24.24 -15.31
CA PHE A 113 7.66 25.28 -16.24
C PHE A 113 7.62 24.72 -17.67
N PRO A 114 6.49 24.81 -18.40
CA PRO A 114 6.35 24.24 -19.74
C PRO A 114 7.31 24.87 -20.76
N TYR A 115 7.65 26.16 -20.60
CA TYR A 115 8.59 26.89 -21.48
C TYR A 115 9.87 27.22 -20.75
N SER A 116 10.90 26.42 -20.98
CA SER A 116 12.15 26.52 -20.23
C SER A 116 12.90 27.84 -20.43
N ASN A 117 12.80 28.44 -21.61
CA ASN A 117 13.62 29.62 -21.97
C ASN A 117 13.22 30.89 -21.22
N GLN A 118 11.92 31.09 -20.97
CA GLN A 118 11.39 32.29 -20.31
C GLN A 118 11.88 32.41 -18.86
N VAL A 119 11.71 31.35 -18.05
CA VAL A 119 12.22 31.34 -16.67
C VAL A 119 13.74 31.52 -16.61
N PHE A 120 14.50 30.91 -17.54
CA PHE A 120 15.95 31.09 -17.55
C PHE A 120 16.35 32.54 -17.81
N GLN A 121 15.69 33.19 -18.77
CA GLN A 121 15.91 34.61 -19.07
C GLN A 121 15.55 35.50 -17.88
N THR A 122 14.44 35.20 -17.20
CA THR A 122 14.02 35.93 -15.99
C THR A 122 15.08 35.82 -14.88
N VAL A 123 15.61 34.62 -14.62
CA VAL A 123 16.63 34.43 -13.58
C VAL A 123 17.95 35.08 -13.98
N GLU A 124 18.38 34.97 -15.23
CA GLU A 124 19.58 35.65 -15.74
C GLU A 124 19.46 37.18 -15.64
N ALA A 125 18.30 37.73 -16.02
CA ALA A 125 18.02 39.16 -15.88
C ALA A 125 18.03 39.60 -14.41
N SER A 126 17.45 38.81 -13.51
CA SER A 126 17.51 39.06 -12.06
C SER A 126 18.96 39.14 -11.56
N PHE A 127 19.81 38.19 -11.99
CA PHE A 127 21.22 38.20 -11.62
C PHE A 127 22.00 39.37 -12.21
N ALA A 128 21.70 39.79 -13.45
CA ALA A 128 22.29 40.98 -14.06
C ALA A 128 21.99 42.26 -13.24
N HIS A 129 20.82 42.30 -12.59
CA HIS A 129 20.43 43.37 -11.66
C HIS A 129 20.99 43.19 -10.23
N GLY A 130 21.83 42.19 -9.98
CA GLY A 130 22.36 41.91 -8.64
C GLY A 130 21.30 41.38 -7.66
N ARG A 131 20.15 40.90 -8.15
CA ARG A 131 19.05 40.38 -7.33
C ARG A 131 19.12 38.85 -7.25
N PRO A 132 19.33 38.26 -6.07
CA PRO A 132 19.27 36.80 -5.92
C PRO A 132 17.84 36.30 -6.11
N VAL A 133 17.71 35.04 -6.54
CA VAL A 133 16.40 34.35 -6.62
C VAL A 133 16.16 33.50 -5.38
N SER A 134 14.91 33.27 -5.03
CA SER A 134 14.55 32.48 -3.85
C SER A 134 14.89 31.00 -4.01
N GLY A 135 14.96 30.29 -2.87
CA GLY A 135 15.19 28.85 -2.86
C GLY A 135 14.11 28.04 -3.59
N HIS A 136 12.87 28.56 -3.65
CA HIS A 136 11.77 27.92 -4.38
C HIS A 136 11.98 27.99 -5.90
N VAL A 137 12.51 29.11 -6.42
CA VAL A 137 12.92 29.23 -7.83
C VAL A 137 14.09 28.28 -8.13
N VAL A 138 15.08 28.18 -7.23
CA VAL A 138 16.17 27.19 -7.38
C VAL A 138 15.64 25.76 -7.43
N ALA A 139 14.64 25.42 -6.61
CA ALA A 139 13.98 24.13 -6.64
C ALA A 139 13.29 23.83 -7.98
N LEU A 140 12.58 24.82 -8.55
CA LEU A 140 12.00 24.71 -9.90
C LEU A 140 13.08 24.41 -10.94
N LEU A 141 14.19 25.16 -10.94
CA LEU A 141 15.29 24.96 -11.88
C LEU A 141 15.87 23.53 -11.78
N ARG A 142 16.02 22.99 -10.56
CA ARG A 142 16.47 21.61 -10.31
C ARG A 142 15.48 20.56 -10.84
N ARG A 143 14.18 20.77 -10.63
CA ARG A 143 13.13 19.91 -11.19
C ARG A 143 13.17 19.91 -12.71
N MET A 144 13.34 21.08 -13.33
CA MET A 144 13.46 21.21 -14.78
C MET A 144 14.72 20.49 -15.33
N ASP A 145 15.88 20.54 -14.66
CA ASP A 145 17.08 19.79 -15.13
C ASP A 145 16.86 18.28 -15.06
N THR A 146 16.07 17.84 -14.08
CA THR A 146 15.82 16.40 -13.86
C THR A 146 14.71 15.85 -14.75
N LEU A 147 13.63 16.62 -14.96
CA LEU A 147 12.40 16.16 -15.62
C LEU A 147 12.30 16.61 -17.08
N SER A 148 12.93 17.72 -17.47
CA SER A 148 12.79 18.24 -18.83
C SER A 148 13.77 17.58 -19.83
N TYR A 149 13.25 17.32 -21.03
CA TYR A 149 14.00 16.72 -22.14
C TYR A 149 14.73 17.75 -23.02
N LEU A 150 14.53 19.05 -22.80
CA LEU A 150 15.02 20.14 -23.67
C LEU A 150 16.08 21.03 -23.00
N ARG A 151 17.07 21.46 -23.81
CA ARG A 151 18.15 22.45 -23.55
C ARG A 151 18.79 22.46 -22.14
N ARG A 152 19.55 21.41 -21.81
CA ARG A 152 20.27 21.28 -20.52
C ARG A 152 21.47 22.22 -20.33
N GLY A 153 22.00 22.84 -21.39
CA GLY A 153 23.24 23.65 -21.32
C GLY A 153 23.10 24.92 -20.47
N PRO A 154 22.26 25.90 -20.88
CA PRO A 154 22.07 27.16 -20.14
C PRO A 154 21.56 26.94 -18.71
N LEU A 155 20.63 25.99 -18.52
CA LEU A 155 20.12 25.64 -17.19
C LEU A 155 21.22 25.14 -16.23
N ARG A 156 22.16 24.32 -16.72
CA ARG A 156 23.26 23.84 -15.88
C ARG A 156 24.24 24.96 -15.51
N ALA A 157 24.47 25.92 -16.41
CA ALA A 157 25.28 27.10 -16.10
C ALA A 157 24.60 27.97 -15.02
N LEU A 158 23.29 28.12 -15.09
CA LEU A 158 22.50 28.81 -14.08
C LEU A 158 22.55 28.08 -12.73
N LEU A 159 22.33 26.76 -12.74
CA LEU A 159 22.37 25.93 -11.53
C LEU A 159 23.74 25.93 -10.85
N ALA A 160 24.83 26.06 -11.62
CA ALA A 160 26.18 26.19 -11.07
C ALA A 160 26.39 27.50 -10.29
N ARG A 161 25.55 28.53 -10.52
CA ARG A 161 25.56 29.79 -9.78
C ARG A 161 24.59 29.79 -8.59
N THR A 162 23.77 28.74 -8.43
CA THR A 162 22.77 28.60 -7.36
C THR A 162 23.06 27.39 -6.49
N GLU A 163 24.10 27.49 -5.64
CA GLU A 163 24.49 26.40 -4.75
C GLU A 163 23.57 26.25 -3.54
N ARG A 164 22.99 27.36 -3.06
CA ARG A 164 22.10 27.41 -1.89
C ARG A 164 20.63 27.66 -2.29
N PRO A 165 19.65 27.12 -1.53
CA PRO A 165 19.82 26.15 -0.45
C PRO A 165 20.31 24.78 -0.96
N LEU A 166 21.01 24.00 -0.12
CA LEU A 166 21.60 22.70 -0.53
C LEU A 166 20.56 21.64 -0.92
N LEU A 167 19.34 21.77 -0.38
CA LEU A 167 18.15 20.99 -0.72
C LEU A 167 17.12 21.91 -1.37
N SER A 168 16.14 21.32 -2.07
CA SER A 168 14.99 22.05 -2.58
C SER A 168 13.98 22.26 -1.43
N PRO A 169 13.57 23.50 -1.13
CA PRO A 169 12.55 23.75 -0.10
C PRO A 169 11.17 23.22 -0.52
N GLY A 170 10.31 22.98 0.47
CA GLY A 170 8.90 22.61 0.30
C GLY A 170 8.52 21.23 0.81
N GLU A 171 9.51 20.39 1.13
CA GLU A 171 9.25 19.12 1.81
C GLU A 171 9.61 19.29 3.28
N ALA A 172 8.72 18.91 4.20
CA ALA A 172 8.90 19.15 5.62
C ALA A 172 10.25 18.66 6.18
N TRP A 173 10.76 17.54 5.65
CA TRP A 173 12.07 17.02 6.03
C TRP A 173 13.23 17.89 5.49
N ALA A 174 13.11 18.38 4.26
CA ALA A 174 14.14 19.18 3.61
C ALA A 174 14.20 20.57 4.23
N ASP A 175 13.05 21.17 4.54
CA ASP A 175 12.97 22.47 5.22
C ASP A 175 13.59 22.39 6.62
N GLN A 176 13.31 21.32 7.37
CA GLN A 176 13.95 21.10 8.67
C GLN A 176 15.46 20.90 8.52
N ALA A 177 15.91 20.14 7.52
CA ALA A 177 17.34 19.93 7.28
C ALA A 177 18.07 21.21 6.84
N ILE A 178 17.40 22.07 6.07
CA ILE A 178 17.91 23.40 5.71
C ILE A 178 18.06 24.25 6.97
N ALA A 179 17.03 24.34 7.81
CA ALA A 179 17.07 25.11 9.06
C ALA A 179 18.13 24.58 10.05
N ASP A 180 18.28 23.26 10.16
CA ASP A 180 19.30 22.62 11.00
C ASP A 180 20.71 22.92 10.46
N ALA A 181 20.90 23.00 9.13
CA ALA A 181 22.18 23.37 8.53
C ALA A 181 22.52 24.85 8.71
N GLU A 182 21.53 25.74 8.62
CA GLU A 182 21.70 27.18 8.87
C GLU A 182 22.06 27.47 10.34
N THR A 183 21.50 26.71 11.27
CA THR A 183 21.74 26.88 12.72
C THR A 183 22.97 26.12 13.22
N GLY A 184 23.22 24.92 12.69
CA GLY A 184 24.29 24.02 13.15
C GLY A 184 25.63 24.16 12.40
N GLY A 185 25.73 25.08 11.45
CA GLY A 185 27.00 25.48 10.79
C GLY A 185 27.50 24.53 9.69
N GLU A 186 28.74 24.77 9.27
CA GLU A 186 29.39 24.17 8.07
C GLU A 186 29.38 22.63 8.04
N MET A 187 29.30 21.99 9.21
CA MET A 187 29.33 20.54 9.37
C MET A 187 28.09 19.86 8.76
N TRP A 188 26.90 20.39 9.02
CA TRP A 188 25.65 19.85 8.46
C TRP A 188 25.51 20.19 6.98
N GLU A 189 26.03 21.35 6.55
CA GLU A 189 26.13 21.70 5.13
C GLU A 189 27.01 20.69 4.38
N ARG A 190 28.17 20.34 4.94
CA ARG A 190 29.07 19.30 4.39
C ARG A 190 28.38 17.94 4.32
N LEU A 191 27.67 17.53 5.37
CA LEU A 191 26.92 16.27 5.39
C LEU A 191 25.85 16.23 4.30
N LEU A 192 25.04 17.29 4.16
CA LEU A 192 23.98 17.37 3.15
C LEU A 192 24.56 17.38 1.73
N ALA A 193 25.63 18.14 1.50
CA ALA A 193 26.34 18.16 0.23
C ALA A 193 26.89 16.76 -0.12
N HIS A 194 27.45 16.05 0.86
CA HIS A 194 27.92 14.68 0.71
C HIS A 194 26.77 13.71 0.40
N ALA A 195 25.67 13.77 1.15
CA ALA A 195 24.49 12.95 0.91
C ALA A 195 23.93 13.12 -0.52
N ARG A 196 23.89 14.35 -1.03
CA ARG A 196 23.45 14.66 -2.40
C ARG A 196 24.36 14.05 -3.49
N SER A 197 25.63 13.82 -3.20
CA SER A 197 26.59 13.26 -4.15
C SER A 197 26.38 11.76 -4.43
N ALA A 198 25.54 11.08 -3.66
CA ALA A 198 25.21 9.66 -3.79
C ALA A 198 24.49 9.40 -5.12
N LYS A 199 25.22 9.21 -6.24
CA LYS A 199 24.70 9.04 -7.62
C LYS A 199 24.51 7.59 -8.08
N SER A 200 25.33 6.66 -7.59
CA SER A 200 25.33 5.24 -7.93
C SER A 200 24.16 4.46 -7.30
N SER A 201 23.98 3.19 -7.65
CA SER A 201 22.98 2.31 -7.03
C SER A 201 23.36 1.85 -5.61
N LYS A 202 24.66 1.86 -5.27
CA LYS A 202 25.25 1.55 -3.96
C LYS A 202 26.40 2.52 -3.66
N PRO A 203 26.74 2.81 -2.39
CA PRO A 203 27.87 3.70 -2.08
C PRO A 203 29.18 3.09 -2.57
N THR A 204 30.06 3.91 -3.15
CA THR A 204 31.42 3.49 -3.51
C THR A 204 32.31 3.51 -2.27
N ALA A 205 33.43 2.77 -2.27
CA ALA A 205 34.37 2.78 -1.14
C ALA A 205 34.89 4.19 -0.81
N THR A 206 35.13 5.03 -1.83
CA THR A 206 35.54 6.42 -1.66
C THR A 206 34.43 7.27 -1.03
N TRP A 207 33.18 7.07 -1.46
CA TRP A 207 32.03 7.77 -0.88
C TRP A 207 31.82 7.37 0.57
N GLU A 208 31.86 6.06 0.88
CA GLU A 208 31.73 5.53 2.23
C GLU A 208 32.80 6.09 3.18
N ARG A 209 34.06 6.13 2.75
CA ARG A 209 35.15 6.69 3.57
C ARG A 209 34.89 8.15 3.93
N ALA A 210 34.61 9.00 2.94
CA ALA A 210 34.34 10.41 3.18
C ALA A 210 33.09 10.63 4.05
N GLY A 211 32.08 9.77 3.91
CA GLY A 211 30.89 9.80 4.76
C GLY A 211 31.21 9.45 6.22
N ARG A 212 32.05 8.43 6.45
CA ARG A 212 32.52 8.07 7.80
C ARG A 212 33.32 9.19 8.45
N ASP A 213 34.24 9.81 7.70
CA ASP A 213 35.02 10.95 8.21
C ASP A 213 34.11 12.10 8.68
N ILE A 214 33.06 12.41 7.91
CA ILE A 214 32.04 13.41 8.30
C ILE A 214 31.27 12.98 9.56
N LEU A 215 30.88 11.70 9.66
CA LEU A 215 30.16 11.18 10.83
C LEU A 215 31.03 11.18 12.10
N ASP A 216 32.32 10.88 11.97
CA ASP A 216 33.28 10.91 13.07
C ASP A 216 33.50 12.34 13.59
N GLU A 217 33.54 13.33 12.68
CA GLU A 217 33.59 14.75 13.05
C GLU A 217 32.33 15.23 13.81
N ILE A 218 31.13 14.76 13.42
CA ILE A 218 29.85 15.10 14.08
C ILE A 218 29.68 14.33 15.40
N GLY A 219 30.18 13.09 15.46
CA GLY A 219 29.77 12.07 16.42
C GLY A 219 28.62 11.23 15.85
N ALA A 220 28.87 9.93 15.65
CA ALA A 220 27.96 9.05 14.93
C ALA A 220 26.57 8.89 15.58
N GLU A 221 26.46 8.88 16.92
CA GLU A 221 25.16 8.84 17.60
C GLU A 221 24.38 10.14 17.45
N ALA A 222 25.05 11.28 17.57
CA ALA A 222 24.45 12.61 17.39
C ALA A 222 23.95 12.78 15.94
N ALA A 223 24.77 12.38 14.96
CA ALA A 223 24.39 12.33 13.56
C ALA A 223 23.15 11.44 13.34
N SER A 224 23.17 10.20 13.86
CA SER A 224 22.05 9.27 13.74
C SER A 224 20.75 9.87 14.27
N ALA A 225 20.78 10.50 15.45
CA ALA A 225 19.61 11.13 16.04
C ALA A 225 19.02 12.23 15.14
N VAL A 226 19.85 13.08 14.55
CA VAL A 226 19.41 14.15 13.64
C VAL A 226 18.83 13.57 12.34
N LEU A 227 19.54 12.64 11.70
CA LEU A 227 19.10 12.02 10.46
C LEU A 227 17.76 11.27 10.64
N VAL A 228 17.58 10.56 11.76
CA VAL A 228 16.31 9.89 12.10
C VAL A 228 15.17 10.90 12.27
N ARG A 229 15.40 12.07 12.88
CA ARG A 229 14.40 13.15 12.97
C ARG A 229 14.00 13.67 11.60
N TRP A 230 14.95 13.88 10.69
CA TRP A 230 14.65 14.27 9.31
C TRP A 230 13.82 13.20 8.60
N LEU A 231 14.22 11.93 8.68
CA LEU A 231 13.47 10.83 8.07
C LEU A 231 12.04 10.69 8.60
N ALA A 232 11.77 11.07 9.85
CA ALA A 232 10.42 11.07 10.44
C ALA A 232 9.46 12.10 9.82
N LEU A 233 9.98 13.08 9.06
CA LEU A 233 9.20 14.10 8.35
C LEU A 233 8.94 13.73 6.89
N VAL A 234 9.59 12.68 6.36
CA VAL A 234 9.44 12.26 4.96
C VAL A 234 8.01 11.78 4.68
N GLY A 235 7.44 12.26 3.58
CA GLY A 235 6.09 11.89 3.12
C GLY A 235 4.94 12.66 3.78
N ARG A 236 5.22 13.63 4.66
CA ARG A 236 4.26 14.64 5.12
C ARG A 236 3.85 15.56 3.96
N PRO A 237 2.70 16.25 4.06
CA PRO A 237 2.33 17.28 3.09
C PRO A 237 3.43 18.33 2.94
N ARG A 238 3.51 18.93 1.74
CA ARG A 238 4.42 20.04 1.48
C ARG A 238 4.14 21.20 2.44
N THR A 239 5.18 21.93 2.79
CA THR A 239 5.11 23.11 3.68
C THR A 239 4.56 24.34 2.97
N PHE A 240 4.48 24.30 1.64
CA PHE A 240 3.80 25.31 0.83
C PHE A 240 3.00 24.64 -0.31
N ALA A 241 2.01 25.36 -0.82
CA ALA A 241 1.16 24.89 -1.91
C ALA A 241 1.74 25.24 -3.28
N LEU A 242 1.95 24.21 -4.09
CA LEU A 242 2.18 24.35 -5.53
C LEU A 242 0.84 24.62 -6.25
N GLU A 243 0.89 25.19 -7.46
CA GLU A 243 -0.29 25.38 -8.31
C GLU A 243 -1.01 24.05 -8.60
N GLU A 244 -2.34 24.10 -8.69
CA GLU A 244 -3.21 22.93 -8.81
C GLU A 244 -2.85 22.04 -10.02
N GLY A 245 -2.91 20.72 -9.81
CA GLY A 245 -2.74 19.71 -10.86
C GLY A 245 -1.35 19.07 -10.97
N TRP A 246 -0.33 19.60 -10.28
CA TRP A 246 1.05 19.10 -10.41
C TRP A 246 1.67 18.51 -9.14
N ASP A 247 1.18 18.85 -7.95
CA ASP A 247 1.58 18.16 -6.73
C ASP A 247 0.75 16.89 -6.54
N ARG A 248 1.26 15.78 -7.07
CA ARG A 248 0.65 14.45 -6.90
C ARG A 248 1.18 13.73 -5.64
N GLY A 249 1.94 14.40 -4.79
CA GLY A 249 2.59 13.80 -3.61
C GLY A 249 3.89 13.07 -3.92
N GLU A 250 4.53 13.42 -5.05
CA GLU A 250 5.85 12.94 -5.45
C GLU A 250 6.96 13.63 -4.63
N TYR A 251 8.08 12.94 -4.42
CA TYR A 251 9.27 13.60 -3.88
C TYR A 251 9.87 14.54 -4.92
N ASP A 252 10.41 15.67 -4.47
CA ASP A 252 11.30 16.46 -5.32
C ASP A 252 12.50 15.57 -5.72
N PRO A 253 12.76 15.37 -7.02
CA PRO A 253 13.74 14.39 -7.49
C PRO A 253 15.16 14.72 -7.04
N TYR A 254 15.45 16.01 -6.79
CA TYR A 254 16.71 16.48 -6.25
C TYR A 254 16.86 16.07 -4.78
N ASN A 255 15.81 16.26 -4.00
CA ASN A 255 15.73 15.86 -2.60
C ASN A 255 15.77 14.34 -2.41
N ALA A 256 15.12 13.59 -3.30
CA ALA A 256 15.16 12.13 -3.31
C ALA A 256 16.60 11.58 -3.49
N GLN A 257 17.49 12.35 -4.11
CA GLN A 257 18.91 12.02 -4.17
C GLN A 257 19.58 12.12 -2.80
N ALA A 258 19.34 13.22 -2.07
CA ALA A 258 19.89 13.43 -0.74
C ALA A 258 19.33 12.42 0.26
N LEU A 259 18.04 12.07 0.20
CA LEU A 259 17.45 11.01 1.02
C LEU A 259 18.15 9.66 0.86
N ARG A 260 18.55 9.31 -0.37
CA ARG A 260 19.36 8.10 -0.60
C ARG A 260 20.69 8.18 0.14
N GLY A 261 21.40 9.31 0.04
CA GLY A 261 22.66 9.51 0.75
C GLY A 261 22.48 9.48 2.27
N ILE A 262 21.44 10.10 2.80
CA ILE A 262 21.10 10.07 4.23
C ILE A 262 20.85 8.64 4.71
N ALA A 263 20.08 7.85 3.95
CA ALA A 263 19.85 6.44 4.27
C ALA A 263 21.17 5.65 4.32
N TRP A 264 22.09 5.90 3.38
CA TRP A 264 23.41 5.25 3.39
C TRP A 264 24.30 5.70 4.55
N LEU A 265 24.28 6.97 4.93
CA LEU A 265 25.03 7.46 6.09
C LEU A 265 24.58 6.76 7.39
N LEU A 266 23.28 6.54 7.56
CA LEU A 266 22.73 5.76 8.68
C LEU A 266 23.22 4.30 8.70
N ALA A 267 23.69 3.76 7.57
CA ALA A 267 24.30 2.42 7.55
C ALA A 267 25.68 2.37 8.21
N PHE A 268 26.27 3.54 8.51
CA PHE A 268 27.60 3.68 9.08
C PHE A 268 27.59 4.21 10.52
N THR A 269 26.41 4.43 11.09
CA THR A 269 26.23 4.77 12.51
C THR A 269 25.97 3.52 13.34
N PRO A 270 26.17 3.55 14.68
CA PRO A 270 25.75 2.47 15.55
C PRO A 270 24.27 2.10 15.34
N GLU A 271 23.96 0.81 15.38
CA GLU A 271 22.58 0.36 15.23
C GLU A 271 21.76 0.72 16.47
N SER A 272 20.57 1.27 16.23
CA SER A 272 19.52 1.36 17.23
C SER A 272 18.17 0.90 16.66
N PRO A 273 17.23 0.45 17.50
CA PRO A 273 15.87 0.14 17.06
C PRO A 273 15.18 1.31 16.35
N GLU A 274 15.48 2.56 16.72
CA GLU A 274 14.92 3.78 16.13
C GLU A 274 15.43 3.96 14.70
N THR A 275 16.74 3.77 14.47
CA THR A 275 17.35 3.85 13.14
C THR A 275 16.79 2.78 12.20
N ALA A 276 16.72 1.53 12.66
CA ALA A 276 16.11 0.45 11.89
C ALA A 276 14.63 0.77 11.56
N ARG A 277 13.85 1.23 12.55
CA ARG A 277 12.45 1.65 12.35
C ARG A 277 12.33 2.80 11.35
N ALA A 278 13.23 3.78 11.40
CA ALA A 278 13.22 4.93 10.49
C ALA A 278 13.49 4.52 9.04
N LEU A 279 14.48 3.65 8.81
CA LEU A 279 14.78 3.10 7.49
C LEU A 279 13.63 2.23 6.97
N GLY A 280 13.03 1.39 7.82
CA GLY A 280 11.85 0.61 7.46
C GLY A 280 10.66 1.48 7.04
N ARG A 281 10.37 2.55 7.78
CA ARG A 281 9.33 3.52 7.41
C ARG A 281 9.67 4.28 6.12
N LEU A 282 10.94 4.65 5.93
CA LEU A 282 11.39 5.32 4.71
C LEU A 282 11.13 4.46 3.47
N ALA A 283 11.41 3.15 3.55
CA ALA A 283 11.11 2.20 2.49
C ALA A 283 9.61 2.13 2.16
N GLU A 284 8.75 2.02 3.18
CA GLU A 284 7.29 2.00 2.99
C GLU A 284 6.76 3.31 2.39
N THR A 285 7.15 4.45 2.94
CA THR A 285 6.69 5.77 2.46
C THR A 285 7.15 6.03 1.03
N ALA A 286 8.39 5.65 0.68
CA ALA A 286 8.91 5.76 -0.67
C ALA A 286 8.27 4.79 -1.68
N LEU A 287 7.54 3.77 -1.22
CA LEU A 287 6.79 2.83 -2.07
C LEU A 287 5.27 3.07 -2.06
N ARG A 288 4.79 4.11 -1.36
CA ARG A 288 3.39 4.53 -1.44
C ARG A 288 3.03 4.78 -2.90
N LYS A 289 1.89 4.25 -3.35
CA LYS A 289 1.42 4.45 -4.72
C LYS A 289 0.86 5.86 -4.88
N VAL A 290 1.28 6.54 -5.94
CA VAL A 290 0.70 7.78 -6.45
C VAL A 290 -0.05 7.47 -7.73
N THR A 291 -1.30 7.92 -7.81
CA THR A 291 -2.18 7.70 -8.97
C THR A 291 -1.54 8.23 -10.25
N GLY A 292 -1.49 7.39 -11.28
CA GLY A 292 -0.91 7.74 -12.59
C GLY A 292 0.62 7.66 -12.68
N ILE A 293 1.33 7.34 -11.59
CA ILE A 293 2.80 7.32 -11.56
C ILE A 293 3.34 5.97 -11.09
N GLY A 294 2.76 5.42 -10.01
CA GLY A 294 3.30 4.24 -9.32
C GLY A 294 3.97 4.61 -7.99
N PRO A 295 5.01 3.88 -7.53
CA PRO A 295 5.66 4.17 -6.26
C PRO A 295 6.38 5.53 -6.27
N VAL A 296 6.31 6.29 -5.16
CA VAL A 296 6.93 7.62 -5.03
C VAL A 296 8.42 7.63 -5.43
N SER A 297 9.22 6.70 -4.90
CA SER A 297 10.65 6.60 -5.22
C SER A 297 11.24 5.22 -4.88
N PRO A 298 11.25 4.26 -5.82
CA PRO A 298 11.95 2.98 -5.64
C PRO A 298 13.44 3.15 -5.31
N LYS A 299 14.07 4.22 -5.82
CA LYS A 299 15.46 4.57 -5.54
C LYS A 299 15.73 4.79 -4.06
N VAL A 300 14.88 5.56 -3.38
CA VAL A 300 15.00 5.84 -1.94
C VAL A 300 14.65 4.59 -1.14
N ALA A 301 13.64 3.83 -1.55
CA ALA A 301 13.27 2.58 -0.88
C ALA A 301 14.41 1.56 -0.88
N ASN A 302 15.04 1.33 -2.04
CA ASN A 302 16.18 0.42 -2.16
C ASN A 302 17.40 0.90 -1.34
N ALA A 303 17.60 2.22 -1.21
CA ALA A 303 18.66 2.76 -0.37
C ALA A 303 18.43 2.46 1.12
N ALA A 304 17.18 2.55 1.58
CA ALA A 304 16.82 2.20 2.95
C ALA A 304 16.98 0.70 3.23
N VAL A 305 16.60 -0.16 2.29
CA VAL A 305 16.82 -1.63 2.38
C VAL A 305 18.30 -1.96 2.40
N TYR A 306 19.10 -1.31 1.56
CA TYR A 306 20.56 -1.45 1.60
C TYR A 306 21.13 -1.07 2.97
N ALA A 307 20.69 0.05 3.54
CA ALA A 307 21.16 0.49 4.85
C ALA A 307 20.81 -0.52 5.97
N LEU A 308 19.59 -1.05 5.98
CA LEU A 308 19.19 -2.13 6.89
C LEU A 308 20.06 -3.37 6.73
N SER A 309 20.37 -3.77 5.49
CA SER A 309 21.22 -4.93 5.23
C SER A 309 22.66 -4.77 5.74
N ARG A 310 23.16 -3.53 5.84
CA ARG A 310 24.51 -3.22 6.30
C ARG A 310 24.63 -3.10 7.81
N LEU A 311 23.60 -2.58 8.49
CA LEU A 311 23.54 -2.54 9.97
C LEU A 311 23.57 -3.95 10.56
N GLY A 312 22.73 -4.84 10.03
CA GLY A 312 22.89 -6.30 10.19
C GLY A 312 22.61 -6.90 11.58
N GLY A 313 22.27 -6.13 12.61
CA GLY A 313 21.80 -6.68 13.89
C GLY A 313 20.30 -6.92 13.94
N GLU A 314 19.82 -7.36 15.10
CA GLU A 314 18.48 -7.94 15.27
C GLU A 314 17.36 -6.99 14.85
N ALA A 315 17.48 -5.70 15.20
CA ALA A 315 16.48 -4.71 14.85
C ALA A 315 16.39 -4.49 13.33
N SER A 316 17.51 -4.50 12.61
CA SER A 316 17.53 -4.34 11.16
C SER A 316 17.01 -5.57 10.44
N VAL A 317 17.37 -6.76 10.90
CA VAL A 317 16.83 -8.03 10.36
C VAL A 317 15.33 -8.12 10.61
N ALA A 318 14.85 -7.71 11.79
CA ALA A 318 13.41 -7.60 12.09
C ALA A 318 12.66 -6.73 11.09
N GLN A 319 13.24 -5.58 10.74
CA GLN A 319 12.65 -4.66 9.77
C GLN A 319 12.66 -5.26 8.36
N LEU A 320 13.74 -5.93 7.95
CA LEU A 320 13.79 -6.63 6.66
C LEU A 320 12.73 -7.74 6.58
N ALA A 321 12.61 -8.58 7.61
CA ALA A 321 11.58 -9.62 7.68
C ALA A 321 10.16 -9.02 7.63
N ARG A 322 9.92 -7.92 8.35
CA ARG A 322 8.65 -7.19 8.26
C ARG A 322 8.39 -6.68 6.85
N LEU A 323 9.37 -6.04 6.22
CA LEU A 323 9.25 -5.51 4.86
C LEU A 323 8.98 -6.63 3.85
N ALA A 324 9.61 -7.80 3.98
CA ALA A 324 9.38 -8.95 3.11
C ALA A 324 7.91 -9.40 3.10
N THR A 325 7.20 -9.24 4.21
CA THR A 325 5.76 -9.57 4.30
C THR A 325 4.83 -8.46 3.81
N ARG A 326 5.26 -7.19 3.84
CA ARG A 326 4.39 -6.03 3.55
C ARG A 326 4.58 -5.42 2.17
N LEU A 327 5.78 -5.50 1.60
CA LEU A 327 6.08 -4.84 0.33
C LEU A 327 5.50 -5.63 -0.84
N THR A 328 4.74 -4.94 -1.69
CA THR A 328 4.15 -5.52 -2.91
C THR A 328 4.92 -5.12 -4.18
N TYR A 329 5.76 -4.09 -4.11
CA TYR A 329 6.58 -3.66 -5.23
C TYR A 329 7.76 -4.63 -5.44
N ARG A 330 7.66 -5.47 -6.49
CA ARG A 330 8.59 -6.59 -6.77
C ARG A 330 10.06 -6.17 -6.79
N GLY A 331 10.37 -5.00 -7.35
CA GLY A 331 11.76 -4.52 -7.47
C GLY A 331 12.47 -4.35 -6.13
N THR A 332 11.79 -3.73 -5.15
CA THR A 332 12.36 -3.54 -3.80
C THR A 332 12.21 -4.79 -2.95
N LEU A 333 11.12 -5.55 -3.11
CA LEU A 333 10.94 -6.82 -2.41
C LEU A 333 12.13 -7.74 -2.69
N LYS A 334 12.55 -7.90 -3.95
CA LYS A 334 13.71 -8.72 -4.32
C LYS A 334 15.00 -8.30 -3.59
N GLU A 335 15.22 -7.01 -3.36
CA GLU A 335 16.39 -6.52 -2.60
C GLU A 335 16.28 -6.86 -1.11
N VAL A 336 15.07 -6.82 -0.53
CA VAL A 336 14.83 -7.27 0.85
C VAL A 336 15.09 -8.77 0.99
N GLU A 337 14.58 -9.56 0.04
CA GLU A 337 14.77 -11.01 0.02
C GLU A 337 16.25 -11.37 -0.10
N ALA A 338 16.98 -10.74 -1.02
CA ALA A 338 18.41 -10.94 -1.18
C ALA A 338 19.20 -10.57 0.08
N ALA A 339 18.78 -9.53 0.81
CA ALA A 339 19.41 -9.15 2.08
C ALA A 339 19.20 -10.20 3.17
N LEU A 340 18.00 -10.77 3.26
CA LEU A 340 17.68 -11.86 4.20
C LEU A 340 18.44 -13.15 3.84
N ASP A 341 18.51 -13.51 2.55
CA ASP A 341 19.24 -14.68 2.06
C ASP A 341 20.75 -14.57 2.34
N ALA A 342 21.33 -13.38 2.14
CA ALA A 342 22.72 -13.11 2.46
C ALA A 342 22.99 -13.26 3.97
N ARG A 343 22.06 -12.78 4.83
CA ARG A 343 22.17 -12.94 6.29
C ARG A 343 22.07 -14.40 6.71
N ALA A 344 21.13 -15.14 6.12
CA ALA A 344 20.96 -16.57 6.36
C ALA A 344 22.23 -17.35 6.01
N SER A 345 22.78 -17.08 4.83
CA SER A 345 24.03 -17.68 4.37
C SER A 345 25.20 -17.36 5.30
N ALA A 346 25.32 -16.11 5.77
CA ALA A 346 26.37 -15.70 6.71
C ALA A 346 26.26 -16.36 8.09
N LEU A 347 25.04 -16.70 8.53
CA LEU A 347 24.78 -17.37 9.81
C LEU A 347 24.76 -18.91 9.69
N GLY A 348 24.81 -19.47 8.48
CA GLY A 348 24.71 -20.91 8.25
C GLY A 348 23.33 -21.50 8.59
N VAL A 349 22.28 -20.68 8.58
CA VAL A 349 20.90 -21.09 8.87
C VAL A 349 20.01 -20.85 7.66
N SER A 350 18.80 -21.40 7.66
CA SER A 350 17.82 -21.11 6.61
C SER A 350 17.27 -19.69 6.72
N ARG A 351 16.82 -19.09 5.60
CA ARG A 351 16.14 -17.77 5.59
C ARG A 351 15.00 -17.70 6.60
N ALA A 352 14.17 -18.73 6.63
CA ALA A 352 13.03 -18.76 7.54
C ALA A 352 13.47 -18.87 9.01
N GLU A 353 14.63 -19.45 9.33
CA GLU A 353 15.17 -19.39 10.70
C GLU A 353 15.63 -17.98 11.08
N VAL A 354 16.23 -17.24 10.15
CA VAL A 354 16.57 -15.81 10.36
C VAL A 354 15.31 -14.99 10.62
N GLU A 355 14.26 -15.21 9.83
CA GLU A 355 12.97 -14.51 10.01
C GLU A 355 12.22 -14.91 11.29
N GLU A 356 12.48 -16.10 11.83
CA GLU A 356 11.93 -16.58 13.10
C GLU A 356 12.65 -15.95 14.31
N THR A 357 13.98 -15.87 14.28
CA THR A 357 14.78 -15.34 15.40
C THR A 357 14.82 -13.82 15.43
N ALA A 358 14.66 -13.15 14.29
CA ALA A 358 14.70 -11.71 14.20
C ALA A 358 13.39 -11.01 14.61
N ILE A 359 12.45 -11.68 15.28
CA ILE A 359 11.18 -11.06 15.67
C ILE A 359 11.41 -10.28 16.98
N PRO A 360 11.17 -8.97 17.01
CA PRO A 360 11.44 -8.18 18.20
C PRO A 360 10.34 -8.42 19.25
N ALA A 361 10.75 -8.50 20.52
CA ALA A 361 9.82 -8.62 21.64
C ALA A 361 9.03 -7.33 21.93
N TYR A 362 9.43 -6.17 21.36
CA TYR A 362 8.80 -4.86 21.60
C TYR A 362 8.67 -4.49 23.09
N GLY A 363 9.61 -4.95 23.92
CA GLY A 363 9.58 -4.73 25.37
C GLY A 363 8.47 -5.50 26.11
N LEU A 364 7.82 -6.47 25.45
CA LEU A 364 6.96 -7.44 26.12
C LEU A 364 7.81 -8.29 27.06
N VAL A 365 7.44 -8.32 28.35
CA VAL A 365 8.17 -9.03 29.41
C VAL A 365 7.66 -10.45 29.61
N GLU A 366 6.44 -10.72 29.16
CA GLU A 366 5.82 -12.03 29.09
C GLU A 366 4.93 -12.09 27.83
N VAL A 367 4.38 -13.26 27.52
CA VAL A 367 3.60 -13.46 26.30
C VAL A 367 2.39 -12.53 26.27
N GLY A 368 2.44 -11.56 25.35
CA GLY A 368 1.39 -10.58 25.10
C GLY A 368 1.27 -9.48 26.13
N ARG A 369 2.25 -9.24 27.01
CA ARG A 369 2.17 -8.14 27.99
C ARG A 369 3.45 -7.32 28.13
N ARG A 370 3.28 -5.99 28.14
CA ARG A 370 4.30 -5.00 28.51
C ARG A 370 3.72 -4.06 29.55
N VAL A 371 4.51 -3.76 30.59
CA VAL A 371 4.19 -2.74 31.60
C VAL A 371 5.32 -1.74 31.64
N GLU A 372 5.00 -0.45 31.55
CA GLU A 372 5.97 0.64 31.58
C GLU A 372 5.54 1.71 32.58
N ARG A 373 6.48 2.25 33.34
CA ARG A 373 6.21 3.23 34.40
C ARG A 373 6.57 4.64 33.92
N PHE A 374 5.70 5.59 34.22
CA PHE A 374 5.82 7.01 33.93
C PHE A 374 5.58 7.79 35.23
N GLY A 375 6.64 7.97 36.03
CA GLY A 375 6.53 8.52 37.37
C GLY A 375 5.61 7.66 38.27
N GLY A 376 4.57 8.27 38.83
CA GLY A 376 3.56 7.58 39.64
C GLY A 376 2.52 6.78 38.86
N ALA A 377 2.48 6.88 37.53
CA ALA A 377 1.56 6.16 36.67
C ALA A 377 2.24 4.99 35.95
N ALA A 378 1.44 4.05 35.44
CA ALA A 378 1.94 2.96 34.59
C ALA A 378 1.05 2.78 33.35
N ALA A 379 1.65 2.51 32.21
CA ALA A 379 0.95 2.03 31.03
C ALA A 379 1.09 0.50 30.94
N GLU A 380 0.01 -0.16 30.55
CA GLU A 380 -0.05 -1.59 30.34
C GLU A 380 -0.58 -1.85 28.93
N LEU A 381 0.24 -2.54 28.14
CA LEU A 381 -0.10 -3.07 26.82
C LEU A 381 -0.37 -4.56 27.00
N THR A 382 -1.55 -5.01 26.59
CA THR A 382 -1.90 -6.43 26.52
C THR A 382 -2.33 -6.81 25.10
N VAL A 383 -2.03 -8.04 24.69
CA VAL A 383 -2.52 -8.64 23.45
C VAL A 383 -3.60 -9.65 23.82
N SER A 384 -4.83 -9.40 23.38
CA SER A 384 -5.97 -10.28 23.61
C SER A 384 -6.67 -10.56 22.29
N ALA A 385 -6.81 -11.85 21.92
CA ALA A 385 -7.42 -12.28 20.66
C ALA A 385 -6.94 -11.47 19.43
N GLY A 386 -5.62 -11.38 19.25
CA GLY A 386 -5.00 -10.64 18.14
C GLY A 386 -5.06 -9.11 18.25
N THR A 387 -5.78 -8.56 19.23
CA THR A 387 -5.99 -7.13 19.42
C THR A 387 -5.04 -6.57 20.49
N VAL A 388 -4.40 -5.44 20.18
CA VAL A 388 -3.57 -4.71 21.14
C VAL A 388 -4.43 -3.76 21.95
N VAL A 389 -4.50 -3.98 23.26
CA VAL A 389 -5.23 -3.15 24.20
C VAL A 389 -4.23 -2.33 25.01
N LEU A 390 -4.46 -1.01 25.03
CA LEU A 390 -3.69 -0.08 25.85
C LEU A 390 -4.54 0.40 27.02
N SER A 391 -3.99 0.27 28.22
CA SER A 391 -4.60 0.78 29.44
C SER A 391 -3.57 1.53 30.28
N TRP A 392 -4.03 2.46 31.11
CA TRP A 392 -3.17 3.25 32.00
C TRP A 392 -3.66 3.09 33.42
N ARG A 393 -2.75 3.02 34.38
CA ARG A 393 -3.04 3.12 35.82
C ARG A 393 -2.49 4.44 36.32
N ASN A 394 -3.34 5.24 36.95
CA ASN A 394 -2.90 6.50 37.57
C ASN A 394 -2.19 6.24 38.91
N ALA A 395 -1.68 7.30 39.55
CA ALA A 395 -0.99 7.22 40.85
C ALA A 395 -1.86 6.64 41.98
N ALA A 396 -3.19 6.72 41.85
CA ALA A 396 -4.16 6.11 42.77
C ALA A 396 -4.46 4.63 42.44
N GLY A 397 -3.79 4.02 41.46
CA GLY A 397 -3.97 2.64 41.02
C GLY A 397 -5.21 2.38 40.16
N LYS A 398 -5.99 3.42 39.80
CA LYS A 398 -7.21 3.31 38.99
C LYS A 398 -6.88 3.20 37.50
N THR A 399 -7.52 2.24 36.82
CA THR A 399 -7.42 2.08 35.36
C THR A 399 -8.17 3.19 34.61
N VAL A 400 -7.50 3.83 33.67
CA VAL A 400 -8.00 4.89 32.79
C VAL A 400 -7.62 4.61 31.32
N LYS A 401 -8.43 5.09 30.37
CA LYS A 401 -8.25 4.82 28.92
C LYS A 401 -7.21 5.72 28.25
N SER A 402 -6.87 6.85 28.87
CA SER A 402 -5.94 7.84 28.32
C SER A 402 -4.81 8.13 29.31
N PRO A 403 -3.62 8.52 28.84
CA PRO A 403 -2.54 8.88 29.74
C PRO A 403 -2.97 10.03 30.67
N PRO A 404 -2.67 9.95 32.00
CA PRO A 404 -2.91 11.04 32.94
C PRO A 404 -2.29 12.38 32.48
N ALA A 405 -2.81 13.50 32.97
CA ALA A 405 -2.35 14.83 32.54
C ALA A 405 -0.85 15.04 32.83
N GLU A 406 -0.40 14.73 34.04
CA GLU A 406 1.02 14.82 34.46
C GLU A 406 1.94 14.05 33.50
N VAL A 407 1.60 12.80 33.19
CA VAL A 407 2.34 11.96 32.23
C VAL A 407 2.38 12.56 30.82
N ARG A 408 1.31 13.21 30.37
CA ARG A 408 1.27 13.88 29.05
C ARG A 408 2.16 15.11 28.99
N HIS A 409 2.40 15.78 30.11
CA HIS A 409 3.25 16.96 30.17
C HIS A 409 4.72 16.60 30.40
N GLU A 410 5.01 15.68 31.32
CA GLU A 410 6.38 15.36 31.76
C GLU A 410 7.05 14.24 30.95
N HIS A 411 6.25 13.36 30.34
CA HIS A 411 6.75 12.18 29.62
C HIS A 411 6.17 12.05 28.20
N ALA A 412 5.89 13.19 27.56
CA ALA A 412 5.23 13.24 26.25
C ALA A 412 5.93 12.37 25.19
N GLU A 413 7.26 12.42 25.14
CA GLU A 413 8.09 11.67 24.18
C GLU A 413 8.03 10.15 24.44
N SER A 414 8.26 9.72 25.67
CA SER A 414 8.19 8.29 26.06
C SER A 414 6.78 7.71 25.87
N VAL A 415 5.73 8.50 26.11
CA VAL A 415 4.34 8.11 25.81
C VAL A 415 4.10 7.96 24.31
N ALA A 416 4.66 8.85 23.50
CA ALA A 416 4.58 8.75 22.04
C ALA A 416 5.30 7.50 21.53
N GLU A 417 6.48 7.18 22.09
CA GLU A 417 7.21 5.97 21.78
C GLU A 417 6.44 4.70 22.18
N PHE A 418 5.88 4.66 23.39
CA PHE A 418 5.08 3.53 23.85
C PHE A 418 3.87 3.27 22.94
N LYS A 419 3.15 4.33 22.54
CA LYS A 419 2.04 4.23 21.58
C LYS A 419 2.51 3.80 20.20
N ALA A 420 3.70 4.22 19.76
CA ALA A 420 4.28 3.76 18.50
C ALA A 420 4.62 2.27 18.55
N ALA A 421 5.24 1.80 19.64
CA ALA A 421 5.53 0.38 19.85
C ALA A 421 4.24 -0.46 19.84
N ALA A 422 3.16 0.03 20.46
CA ALA A 422 1.86 -0.65 20.41
C ALA A 422 1.29 -0.81 19.00
N LYS A 423 1.44 0.23 18.16
CA LYS A 423 1.05 0.16 16.74
C LYS A 423 1.92 -0.83 15.97
N ASP A 424 3.22 -0.87 16.28
CA ASP A 424 4.16 -1.80 15.64
C ASP A 424 3.85 -3.26 16.04
N VAL A 425 3.50 -3.51 17.31
CA VAL A 425 3.00 -4.81 17.79
C VAL A 425 1.78 -5.24 16.98
N ALA A 426 0.77 -4.38 16.81
CA ALA A 426 -0.44 -4.72 16.04
C ALA A 426 -0.13 -5.07 14.58
N LYS A 427 0.74 -4.28 13.93
CA LYS A 427 1.20 -4.55 12.57
C LYS A 427 1.97 -5.86 12.46
N MET A 428 2.83 -6.16 13.44
CA MET A 428 3.62 -7.38 13.45
C MET A 428 2.75 -8.60 13.72
N LEU A 429 1.76 -8.53 14.62
CA LEU A 429 0.80 -9.61 14.85
C LEU A 429 0.06 -10.00 13.56
N THR A 430 -0.37 -9.02 12.77
CA THR A 430 -1.00 -9.27 11.47
C THR A 430 -0.04 -10.00 10.52
N ALA A 431 1.19 -9.49 10.37
CA ALA A 431 2.21 -10.09 9.50
C ALA A 431 2.59 -11.51 9.95
N GLN A 432 2.68 -11.76 11.26
CA GLN A 432 3.00 -13.06 11.84
C GLN A 432 1.84 -14.05 11.69
N SER A 433 0.59 -13.60 11.82
CA SER A 433 -0.58 -14.43 11.54
C SER A 433 -0.60 -14.90 10.08
N GLU A 434 -0.40 -13.97 9.14
CA GLU A 434 -0.30 -14.28 7.70
C GLU A 434 0.90 -15.17 7.35
N ARG A 435 2.02 -15.04 8.09
CA ARG A 435 3.19 -15.89 7.90
C ARG A 435 2.93 -17.31 8.41
N LEU A 436 2.32 -17.45 9.59
CA LEU A 436 1.94 -18.74 10.16
C LEU A 436 0.93 -19.48 9.29
N ASP A 437 -0.08 -18.79 8.73
CA ASP A 437 -1.04 -19.38 7.78
C ASP A 437 -0.34 -19.90 6.51
N ARG A 438 0.73 -19.24 6.05
CA ARG A 438 1.53 -19.69 4.90
C ARG A 438 2.35 -20.96 5.16
N LEU A 439 2.53 -21.37 6.43
CA LEU A 439 3.35 -22.54 6.76
C LEU A 439 2.69 -23.87 6.35
N PHE A 440 1.38 -23.90 6.09
CA PHE A 440 0.70 -25.12 5.62
C PHE A 440 1.27 -25.68 4.32
N LEU A 441 1.75 -24.83 3.42
CA LEU A 441 2.40 -25.25 2.18
C LEU A 441 3.90 -25.50 2.33
N ALA A 442 4.55 -24.98 3.38
CA ALA A 442 6.00 -24.98 3.51
C ALA A 442 6.58 -26.31 4.08
N ARG A 443 5.72 -27.26 4.50
CA ARG A 443 6.11 -28.55 5.12
C ARG A 443 7.13 -28.42 6.27
N ARG A 444 7.04 -27.35 7.04
CA ARG A 444 8.06 -27.00 8.02
C ARG A 444 7.89 -27.81 9.31
N THR A 445 8.99 -28.40 9.78
CA THR A 445 9.07 -29.10 11.05
C THR A 445 10.24 -28.56 11.86
N TRP A 446 10.07 -28.48 13.17
CA TRP A 446 11.08 -28.01 14.11
C TRP A 446 11.42 -29.10 15.13
N ARG A 447 12.56 -28.95 15.81
CA ARG A 447 12.79 -29.62 17.09
C ARG A 447 11.99 -28.87 18.17
N PHE A 448 11.57 -29.59 19.21
CA PHE A 448 10.71 -29.05 20.26
C PHE A 448 11.30 -27.82 20.96
N ASP A 449 12.55 -27.88 21.41
CA ASP A 449 13.17 -26.77 22.15
C ASP A 449 13.23 -25.46 21.34
N PRO A 450 13.80 -25.44 20.11
CA PRO A 450 13.77 -24.25 19.26
C PRO A 450 12.36 -23.76 18.94
N TRP A 451 11.41 -24.67 18.72
CA TRP A 451 10.02 -24.28 18.49
C TRP A 451 9.41 -23.60 19.70
N ARG A 452 9.62 -24.18 20.89
CA ARG A 452 9.13 -23.63 22.15
C ARG A 452 9.68 -22.23 22.38
N GLU A 453 10.99 -22.04 22.22
CA GLU A 453 11.64 -20.73 22.35
C GLU A 453 11.12 -19.70 21.35
N ARG A 454 11.09 -20.05 20.05
CA ARG A 454 10.81 -19.09 18.95
C ARG A 454 9.33 -18.81 18.75
N PHE A 455 8.45 -19.74 19.14
CA PHE A 455 7.01 -19.62 18.93
C PHE A 455 6.26 -19.58 20.25
N LEU A 456 6.33 -20.64 21.06
CA LEU A 456 5.44 -20.81 22.20
C LEU A 456 5.73 -19.80 23.32
N ASP A 457 6.99 -19.56 23.63
CA ASP A 457 7.47 -18.72 24.73
C ASP A 457 7.91 -17.33 24.26
N HIS A 458 8.01 -17.13 22.95
CA HIS A 458 8.32 -15.82 22.38
C HIS A 458 7.26 -14.78 22.80
N PRO A 459 7.64 -13.62 23.37
CA PRO A 459 6.69 -12.66 23.96
C PRO A 459 5.58 -12.18 23.00
N LEU A 460 5.92 -11.95 21.72
CA LEU A 460 4.95 -11.60 20.69
C LEU A 460 4.30 -12.82 20.02
N VAL A 461 5.08 -13.68 19.36
CA VAL A 461 4.58 -14.81 18.56
C VAL A 461 3.80 -15.82 19.41
N GLY A 462 4.13 -15.97 20.70
CA GLY A 462 3.41 -16.82 21.64
C GLY A 462 1.93 -16.47 21.75
N THR A 463 1.56 -15.20 21.53
CA THR A 463 0.16 -14.76 21.52
C THR A 463 -0.65 -15.36 20.35
N LEU A 464 0.03 -15.80 19.29
CA LEU A 464 -0.56 -16.48 18.14
C LEU A 464 -0.36 -18.00 18.28
N ALA A 465 0.87 -18.44 18.54
CA ALA A 465 1.26 -19.85 18.58
C ALA A 465 0.49 -20.66 19.63
N ARG A 466 0.22 -20.07 20.81
CA ARG A 466 -0.57 -20.71 21.88
C ARG A 466 -2.05 -20.91 21.53
N ARG A 467 -2.54 -20.28 20.46
CA ARG A 467 -3.93 -20.40 19.97
C ARG A 467 -4.06 -21.29 18.73
N LEU A 468 -2.96 -21.94 18.34
CA LEU A 468 -2.90 -22.90 17.26
C LEU A 468 -2.74 -24.31 17.81
N LEU A 469 -3.14 -25.29 17.00
CA LEU A 469 -2.90 -26.70 17.25
C LEU A 469 -1.62 -27.13 16.54
N TRP A 470 -0.83 -27.97 17.21
CA TRP A 470 0.46 -28.43 16.73
C TRP A 470 0.52 -29.95 16.77
N THR A 471 1.22 -30.56 15.82
CA THR A 471 1.59 -31.98 15.92
C THR A 471 2.93 -32.09 16.63
N VAL A 472 3.03 -32.91 17.67
CA VAL A 472 4.31 -33.31 18.28
C VAL A 472 4.45 -34.82 18.12
N ASP A 473 5.45 -35.24 17.35
CA ASP A 473 5.64 -36.64 16.91
C ASP A 473 4.35 -37.29 16.38
N GLY A 474 3.59 -36.53 15.60
CA GLY A 474 2.34 -36.95 14.96
C GLY A 474 1.07 -36.83 15.82
N ARG A 475 1.18 -36.53 17.13
CA ARG A 475 0.00 -36.34 18.00
C ARG A 475 -0.40 -34.87 18.11
N ILE A 476 -1.70 -34.59 18.09
CA ILE A 476 -2.25 -33.23 18.17
C ILE A 476 -2.15 -32.69 19.61
N HIS A 477 -1.65 -31.48 19.73
CA HIS A 477 -1.51 -30.73 20.98
C HIS A 477 -2.06 -29.32 20.83
N GLY A 478 -2.62 -28.79 21.92
CA GLY A 478 -3.00 -27.39 22.10
C GLY A 478 -2.37 -26.82 23.38
N PHE A 479 -2.44 -25.50 23.56
CA PHE A 479 -1.94 -24.84 24.77
C PHE A 479 -3.11 -24.28 25.58
N ALA A 480 -3.28 -24.75 26.82
CA ALA A 480 -4.32 -24.32 27.74
C ALA A 480 -3.84 -24.43 29.18
N ASP A 481 -4.36 -23.57 30.07
CA ASP A 481 -3.97 -23.50 31.48
C ASP A 481 -2.46 -23.33 31.74
N GLY A 482 -1.77 -22.66 30.81
CA GLY A 482 -0.34 -22.38 30.93
C GLY A 482 0.59 -23.54 30.51
N GLU A 483 0.05 -24.63 30.00
CA GLU A 483 0.84 -25.78 29.55
C GLU A 483 0.40 -26.36 28.21
N LEU A 484 1.28 -27.14 27.59
CA LEU A 484 0.98 -27.89 26.38
C LEU A 484 0.20 -29.15 26.78
N ARG A 485 -0.92 -29.42 26.10
CA ARG A 485 -1.81 -30.55 26.39
C ARG A 485 -2.21 -31.28 25.12
N THR A 486 -2.51 -32.56 25.25
CA THR A 486 -3.19 -33.35 24.21
C THR A 486 -4.69 -33.03 24.16
N LEU A 487 -5.41 -33.51 23.13
CA LEU A 487 -6.86 -33.23 22.98
C LEU A 487 -7.74 -33.85 24.07
N ASP A 488 -7.21 -34.82 24.83
CA ASP A 488 -7.79 -35.42 26.04
C ASP A 488 -7.38 -34.69 27.34
N ASP A 489 -6.80 -33.49 27.22
CA ASP A 489 -6.39 -32.60 28.32
C ASP A 489 -5.25 -33.12 29.21
N ALA A 490 -4.54 -34.16 28.79
CA ALA A 490 -3.34 -34.62 29.47
C ALA A 490 -2.16 -33.65 29.22
N PRO A 491 -1.45 -33.20 30.28
CA PRO A 491 -0.23 -32.41 30.13
C PRO A 491 0.83 -33.17 29.32
N ALA A 492 1.48 -32.47 28.40
CA ALA A 492 2.53 -33.02 27.56
C ALA A 492 3.91 -32.46 27.97
N SER A 493 4.88 -33.35 28.11
CA SER A 493 6.30 -33.00 28.28
C SER A 493 7.15 -33.68 27.20
N PRO A 494 7.11 -33.19 25.95
CA PRO A 494 7.85 -33.79 24.85
C PRO A 494 9.37 -33.73 25.07
N ALA A 495 10.10 -34.66 24.43
CA ALA A 495 11.56 -34.63 24.43
C ALA A 495 12.09 -33.39 23.69
N PRO A 496 13.25 -32.84 24.07
CA PRO A 496 13.86 -31.67 23.42
C PRO A 496 14.01 -31.75 21.89
N ASP A 497 14.16 -32.97 21.36
CA ASP A 497 14.34 -33.28 19.95
C ASP A 497 13.08 -33.80 19.25
N ALA A 498 11.95 -33.90 19.96
CA ALA A 498 10.65 -34.25 19.38
C ALA A 498 10.31 -33.31 18.22
N ARG A 499 9.65 -33.86 17.19
CA ARG A 499 9.34 -33.13 15.96
C ARG A 499 8.02 -32.40 16.10
N VAL A 500 8.07 -31.08 15.97
CA VAL A 500 6.89 -30.21 16.01
C VAL A 500 6.53 -29.75 14.60
N GLY A 501 5.25 -29.75 14.27
CA GLY A 501 4.71 -29.25 13.00
C GLY A 501 3.37 -28.54 13.24
N LEU A 502 2.99 -27.64 12.32
CA LEU A 502 1.67 -27.02 12.37
C LEU A 502 0.62 -28.06 11.93
N TRP A 503 -0.39 -28.32 12.76
CA TRP A 503 -1.39 -29.32 12.44
C TRP A 503 -2.34 -28.84 11.34
N HIS A 504 -2.60 -29.68 10.32
CA HIS A 504 -3.54 -29.41 9.25
C HIS A 504 -4.67 -30.46 9.22
N PRO A 505 -5.95 -30.07 9.08
CA PRO A 505 -7.07 -31.03 9.10
C PRO A 505 -7.05 -32.12 8.03
N ILE A 506 -6.38 -31.89 6.90
CA ILE A 506 -6.29 -32.89 5.81
C ILE A 506 -5.48 -34.13 6.18
N ASP A 507 -4.62 -34.00 7.19
CA ASP A 507 -3.73 -35.08 7.64
C ASP A 507 -4.37 -35.91 8.76
N SER A 508 -5.60 -35.57 9.17
CA SER A 508 -6.34 -36.22 10.25
C SER A 508 -7.68 -36.77 9.76
N PRO A 509 -8.17 -37.88 10.33
CA PRO A 509 -9.52 -38.35 10.07
C PRO A 509 -10.56 -37.39 10.65
N ALA A 510 -11.80 -37.51 10.18
CA ALA A 510 -12.88 -36.58 10.52
C ALA A 510 -13.16 -36.54 12.05
N GLU A 511 -13.06 -37.67 12.75
CA GLU A 511 -13.24 -37.73 14.20
C GLU A 511 -12.18 -36.92 14.97
N GLU A 512 -10.93 -36.91 14.54
CA GLU A 512 -9.87 -36.10 15.16
C GLU A 512 -10.08 -34.61 14.90
N VAL A 513 -10.52 -34.25 13.68
CA VAL A 513 -10.87 -32.85 13.36
C VAL A 513 -12.03 -32.36 14.24
N VAL A 514 -13.03 -33.21 14.48
CA VAL A 514 -14.13 -32.91 15.41
C VAL A 514 -13.61 -32.77 16.84
N ALA A 515 -12.77 -33.70 17.32
CA ALA A 515 -12.18 -33.64 18.65
C ALA A 515 -11.33 -32.37 18.87
N ALA A 516 -10.57 -31.96 17.85
CA ALA A 516 -9.79 -30.74 17.84
C ALA A 516 -10.68 -29.48 17.95
N ARG A 517 -11.78 -29.43 17.20
CA ARG A 517 -12.78 -28.33 17.28
C ARG A 517 -13.42 -28.29 18.67
N ASP A 518 -13.83 -29.44 19.18
CA ASP A 518 -14.43 -29.54 20.51
C ASP A 518 -13.45 -29.11 21.59
N TRP A 519 -12.15 -29.43 21.47
CA TRP A 519 -11.12 -28.99 22.40
C TRP A 519 -10.97 -27.46 22.40
N LEU A 520 -10.89 -26.83 21.22
CA LEU A 520 -10.82 -25.37 21.10
C LEU A 520 -12.03 -24.68 21.73
N GLU A 521 -13.23 -25.24 21.53
CA GLU A 521 -14.47 -24.72 22.11
C GLU A 521 -14.51 -24.88 23.64
N ARG A 522 -14.06 -26.03 24.18
CA ARG A 522 -14.00 -26.27 25.63
C ARG A 522 -13.10 -25.27 26.34
N HIS A 523 -11.98 -24.93 25.71
CA HIS A 523 -10.98 -23.98 26.24
C HIS A 523 -11.20 -22.52 25.81
N LEU A 524 -12.28 -22.24 25.06
CA LEU A 524 -12.58 -20.92 24.52
C LEU A 524 -11.42 -20.29 23.73
N VAL A 525 -10.67 -21.13 23.01
CA VAL A 525 -9.53 -20.68 22.19
C VAL A 525 -10.04 -20.16 20.85
N THR A 526 -9.81 -18.88 20.59
CA THR A 526 -10.04 -18.25 19.27
C THR A 526 -8.76 -18.31 18.45
N GLN A 527 -8.78 -19.03 17.33
CA GLN A 527 -7.62 -19.19 16.46
C GLN A 527 -7.35 -17.91 15.64
N PRO A 528 -6.08 -17.55 15.36
CA PRO A 528 -5.74 -16.34 14.59
C PRO A 528 -6.14 -16.42 13.11
N PHE A 529 -6.40 -17.62 12.61
CA PHE A 529 -6.95 -17.92 11.29
C PHE A 529 -7.67 -19.27 11.33
N ARG A 530 -8.40 -19.62 10.28
CA ARG A 530 -9.08 -20.93 10.16
C ARG A 530 -8.03 -22.05 10.06
N GLN A 531 -7.76 -22.73 11.17
CA GLN A 531 -6.96 -23.96 11.21
C GLN A 531 -7.84 -25.20 11.44
N ALA A 532 -8.56 -25.33 12.56
CA ALA A 532 -9.44 -26.49 12.78
C ALA A 532 -10.73 -26.43 11.96
N HIS A 533 -11.20 -25.23 11.66
CA HIS A 533 -12.33 -24.96 10.76
C HIS A 533 -11.89 -24.68 9.33
N ARG A 534 -10.68 -25.10 8.98
CA ARG A 534 -10.11 -24.90 7.67
C ARG A 534 -10.82 -25.75 6.64
N GLU A 535 -11.14 -25.14 5.49
CA GLU A 535 -11.75 -25.81 4.36
C GLU A 535 -10.76 -26.82 3.75
N ILE A 536 -11.23 -28.05 3.52
CA ILE A 536 -10.49 -29.11 2.83
C ILE A 536 -11.16 -29.35 1.48
N TYR A 537 -10.37 -29.40 0.42
CA TYR A 537 -10.85 -29.65 -0.94
C TYR A 537 -10.27 -30.96 -1.47
N PRO A 538 -11.01 -32.07 -1.37
CA PRO A 538 -10.62 -33.29 -2.05
C PRO A 538 -10.79 -33.15 -3.57
N ILE A 539 -10.06 -34.01 -4.31
CA ILE A 539 -10.32 -34.23 -5.74
C ILE A 539 -11.69 -34.89 -5.87
N THR A 540 -12.49 -34.38 -6.79
CA THR A 540 -13.84 -34.88 -7.11
C THR A 540 -13.81 -35.76 -8.36
N VAL A 541 -14.88 -36.54 -8.57
CA VAL A 541 -15.06 -37.34 -9.80
C VAL A 541 -14.99 -36.50 -11.08
N ALA A 542 -15.45 -35.24 -11.03
CA ALA A 542 -15.33 -34.31 -12.16
C ALA A 542 -13.86 -33.97 -12.48
N GLU A 543 -13.02 -33.85 -11.45
CA GLU A 543 -11.58 -33.62 -11.59
C GLU A 543 -10.82 -34.88 -12.01
N GLU A 544 -11.27 -36.06 -11.59
CA GLU A 544 -10.77 -37.34 -12.12
C GLU A 544 -11.06 -37.48 -13.61
N THR A 545 -12.24 -37.02 -14.06
CA THR A 545 -12.67 -37.09 -15.46
C THR A 545 -11.90 -36.10 -16.34
N THR A 546 -11.70 -34.88 -15.87
CA THR A 546 -10.94 -33.83 -16.59
C THR A 546 -9.43 -34.08 -16.55
N GLY A 547 -8.95 -34.80 -15.52
CA GLY A 547 -7.60 -35.33 -15.41
C GLY A 547 -6.55 -34.29 -15.02
N THR A 548 -6.43 -33.20 -15.79
CA THR A 548 -5.29 -32.25 -15.70
C THR A 548 -5.66 -30.83 -15.31
N TYR A 549 -6.94 -30.54 -15.11
CA TYR A 549 -7.41 -29.21 -14.74
C TYR A 549 -8.70 -29.28 -13.91
N SER A 550 -8.92 -28.30 -13.04
CA SER A 550 -10.19 -28.14 -12.31
C SER A 550 -10.99 -26.98 -12.89
N ASN A 551 -12.28 -27.24 -13.15
CA ASN A 551 -13.27 -26.24 -13.58
C ASN A 551 -14.09 -25.68 -12.40
N ARG A 552 -13.78 -26.04 -11.15
CA ARG A 552 -14.62 -25.74 -9.98
C ARG A 552 -14.90 -24.24 -9.79
N TYR A 553 -13.98 -23.40 -10.25
CA TYR A 553 -14.08 -21.94 -10.17
C TYR A 553 -14.03 -21.26 -11.55
N ALA A 554 -14.34 -22.00 -12.62
CA ALA A 554 -14.45 -21.43 -13.95
C ALA A 554 -15.76 -20.65 -14.13
N GLY A 555 -15.74 -19.58 -14.94
CA GLY A 555 -16.93 -18.80 -15.29
C GLY A 555 -17.37 -17.75 -14.28
N HIS A 556 -16.55 -17.42 -13.27
CA HIS A 556 -16.85 -16.32 -12.34
C HIS A 556 -16.31 -14.99 -12.85
N VAL A 557 -17.02 -13.91 -12.54
CA VAL A 557 -16.58 -12.54 -12.85
C VAL A 557 -16.04 -11.87 -11.59
N LEU A 558 -14.80 -11.38 -11.64
CA LEU A 558 -14.08 -10.76 -10.53
C LEU A 558 -13.78 -9.29 -10.80
N HIS A 559 -13.78 -8.45 -9.76
CA HIS A 559 -13.14 -7.13 -9.82
C HIS A 559 -11.62 -7.29 -9.93
N GLN A 560 -11.05 -6.87 -11.05
CA GLN A 560 -9.65 -7.12 -11.40
C GLN A 560 -8.67 -6.60 -10.31
N HIS A 561 -8.81 -5.34 -9.89
CA HIS A 561 -7.88 -4.73 -8.94
C HIS A 561 -7.94 -5.36 -7.54
N ARG A 562 -9.14 -5.81 -7.13
CA ARG A 562 -9.34 -6.52 -5.86
C ARG A 562 -8.73 -7.91 -5.92
N PHE A 563 -8.94 -8.63 -7.02
CA PHE A 563 -8.29 -9.91 -7.28
C PHE A 563 -6.77 -9.79 -7.28
N HIS A 564 -6.22 -8.83 -8.03
CA HIS A 564 -4.78 -8.60 -8.13
C HIS A 564 -4.13 -8.36 -6.75
N ALA A 565 -4.74 -7.51 -5.91
CA ALA A 565 -4.25 -7.24 -4.57
C ALA A 565 -4.32 -8.48 -3.66
N LEU A 566 -5.42 -9.24 -3.73
CA LEU A 566 -5.63 -10.44 -2.92
C LEU A 566 -4.69 -11.58 -3.33
N ALA A 567 -4.51 -11.79 -4.63
CA ALA A 567 -3.56 -12.74 -5.20
C ALA A 567 -2.13 -12.46 -4.69
N ALA A 568 -1.70 -11.20 -4.72
CA ALA A 568 -0.38 -10.80 -4.22
C ALA A 568 -0.18 -11.13 -2.73
N VAL A 569 -1.18 -10.88 -1.88
CA VAL A 569 -1.12 -11.20 -0.43
C VAL A 569 -1.05 -12.70 -0.18
N ARG A 570 -1.71 -13.51 -1.03
CA ARG A 570 -1.63 -14.98 -0.99
C ARG A 570 -0.36 -15.54 -1.68
N GLY A 571 0.53 -14.65 -2.14
CA GLY A 571 1.79 -14.99 -2.79
C GLY A 571 1.63 -15.58 -4.19
N TRP A 572 0.54 -15.24 -4.87
CA TRP A 572 0.36 -15.45 -6.30
C TRP A 572 0.95 -14.25 -7.07
N SER A 573 1.55 -14.54 -8.22
CA SER A 573 2.00 -13.55 -9.18
C SER A 573 0.93 -13.32 -10.23
N ASP A 574 0.32 -12.14 -10.18
CA ASP A 574 -0.68 -11.70 -11.15
C ASP A 574 -0.17 -10.49 -11.97
N THR A 575 -0.76 -10.28 -13.15
CA THR A 575 -0.53 -9.09 -13.99
C THR A 575 -1.89 -8.55 -14.43
N LEU A 576 -2.13 -7.25 -14.27
CA LEU A 576 -3.38 -6.64 -14.75
C LEU A 576 -3.52 -6.84 -16.26
N ARG A 577 -4.67 -7.38 -16.69
CA ARG A 577 -5.12 -7.41 -18.08
C ARG A 577 -5.45 -5.99 -18.51
N LEU A 578 -4.82 -5.58 -19.60
CA LEU A 578 -5.04 -4.29 -20.26
C LEU A 578 -5.74 -4.55 -21.60
N SER A 579 -6.68 -3.69 -21.96
CA SER A 579 -7.35 -3.73 -23.27
C SER A 579 -6.40 -3.17 -24.34
N VAL A 580 -5.37 -3.95 -24.64
CA VAL A 580 -4.31 -3.67 -25.61
C VAL A 580 -3.93 -4.97 -26.31
N ASP A 581 -3.35 -4.86 -27.49
CA ASP A 581 -2.87 -6.01 -28.28
C ASP A 581 -1.57 -6.57 -27.67
N ALA A 582 -1.71 -7.37 -26.60
CA ALA A 582 -0.60 -7.98 -25.87
C ALA A 582 -1.00 -9.30 -25.19
N ASP A 583 0.01 -10.17 -25.05
CA ASP A 583 -0.12 -11.43 -24.32
C ASP A 583 0.31 -11.29 -22.85
N PHE A 584 -0.46 -11.93 -21.97
CA PHE A 584 -0.26 -11.91 -20.53
C PHE A 584 -0.08 -13.34 -19.97
N PRO A 585 0.80 -13.54 -18.98
CA PRO A 585 0.89 -14.81 -18.26
C PRO A 585 -0.35 -15.01 -17.34
N PRO A 586 -0.76 -16.25 -17.03
CA PRO A 586 -1.83 -16.50 -16.07
C PRO A 586 -1.42 -16.04 -14.68
N THR A 587 -2.37 -16.01 -13.76
CA THR A 587 -2.06 -15.80 -12.35
C THR A 587 -1.38 -17.06 -11.82
N THR A 588 -0.13 -16.98 -11.35
CA THR A 588 0.68 -18.15 -11.01
C THR A 588 1.08 -18.21 -9.54
N ARG A 589 1.10 -19.41 -8.96
CA ARG A 589 1.64 -19.68 -7.62
C ARG A 589 2.85 -20.61 -7.71
N PRO A 590 4.08 -20.11 -7.51
CA PRO A 590 5.24 -20.99 -7.37
C PRO A 590 5.18 -21.73 -6.03
N LEU A 591 5.50 -23.03 -6.05
CA LEU A 591 5.51 -23.93 -4.90
C LEU A 591 6.85 -24.70 -4.88
N PRO A 592 7.97 -24.02 -4.58
CA PRO A 592 9.31 -24.58 -4.75
C PRO A 592 9.57 -25.82 -3.88
N GLU A 593 9.01 -25.88 -2.68
CA GLU A 593 9.14 -27.03 -1.77
C GLU A 593 8.51 -28.32 -2.33
N TRP A 594 7.66 -28.18 -3.33
CA TRP A 594 6.98 -29.28 -4.01
C TRP A 594 7.47 -29.48 -5.44
N GLY A 595 8.33 -28.59 -5.97
CA GLY A 595 8.72 -28.59 -7.37
C GLY A 595 7.55 -28.29 -8.33
N LEU A 596 6.52 -27.58 -7.85
CA LEU A 596 5.28 -27.34 -8.58
C LEU A 596 5.06 -25.84 -8.85
N ARG A 597 4.23 -25.56 -9.86
CA ARG A 597 3.59 -24.26 -10.09
C ARG A 597 2.11 -24.49 -10.34
N ALA A 598 1.24 -23.81 -9.58
CA ALA A 598 -0.18 -23.72 -9.92
C ALA A 598 -0.45 -22.51 -10.80
N GLU A 599 -1.39 -22.64 -11.72
CA GLU A 599 -1.86 -21.57 -12.58
C GLU A 599 -3.38 -21.44 -12.43
N PHE A 600 -3.85 -20.21 -12.22
CA PHE A 600 -5.27 -19.86 -12.26
C PHE A 600 -5.52 -18.96 -13.46
N TRP A 601 -6.29 -19.46 -14.40
CA TRP A 601 -6.50 -18.80 -15.68
C TRP A 601 -7.60 -17.73 -15.56
N VAL A 602 -7.30 -16.54 -16.07
CA VAL A 602 -8.19 -15.37 -16.04
C VAL A 602 -8.10 -14.58 -17.34
N ALA A 603 -9.21 -14.00 -17.80
CA ALA A 603 -9.25 -13.16 -19.00
C ALA A 603 -9.98 -11.83 -18.70
N GLY A 604 -9.65 -10.77 -19.42
CA GLY A 604 -10.39 -9.50 -19.38
C GLY A 604 -11.87 -9.72 -19.71
N HIS A 605 -12.76 -9.09 -18.95
CA HIS A 605 -14.21 -9.26 -19.13
C HIS A 605 -14.93 -7.92 -19.27
N GLY A 606 -15.73 -7.80 -20.34
CA GLY A 606 -16.51 -6.62 -20.68
C GLY A 606 -15.68 -5.51 -21.34
N ASP A 607 -16.35 -4.40 -21.68
CA ASP A 607 -15.74 -3.27 -22.39
C ASP A 607 -15.24 -2.16 -21.45
N ASP A 608 -15.54 -2.25 -20.16
CA ASP A 608 -15.21 -1.20 -19.20
C ASP A 608 -13.74 -1.28 -18.75
N THR A 609 -13.02 -0.17 -18.91
CA THR A 609 -11.62 -0.03 -18.50
C THR A 609 -11.41 1.17 -17.58
N THR A 610 -10.33 1.14 -16.80
CA THR A 610 -9.82 2.35 -16.13
C THR A 610 -9.26 3.35 -17.15
N GLY A 611 -8.96 4.57 -16.71
CA GLY A 611 -8.28 5.57 -17.55
C GLY A 611 -6.89 5.14 -18.05
N SER A 612 -6.28 4.10 -17.45
CA SER A 612 -5.02 3.51 -17.94
C SER A 612 -5.23 2.30 -18.87
N GLY A 613 -6.46 2.01 -19.28
CA GLY A 613 -6.79 0.90 -20.18
C GLY A 613 -6.83 -0.48 -19.52
N SER A 614 -6.78 -0.59 -18.18
CA SER A 614 -6.93 -1.89 -17.51
C SER A 614 -8.40 -2.28 -17.43
N TYR A 615 -8.77 -3.53 -17.73
CA TYR A 615 -10.14 -4.02 -17.52
C TYR A 615 -10.61 -3.76 -16.08
N LEU A 616 -11.90 -3.44 -15.90
CA LEU A 616 -12.48 -3.38 -14.55
C LEU A 616 -12.74 -4.79 -13.99
N HIS A 617 -13.07 -5.74 -14.86
CA HIS A 617 -13.45 -7.10 -14.48
C HIS A 617 -12.64 -8.17 -15.21
N LEU A 618 -12.55 -9.35 -14.59
CA LEU A 618 -11.95 -10.55 -15.15
C LEU A 618 -12.98 -11.68 -15.16
N ALA A 619 -12.93 -12.55 -16.15
CA ALA A 619 -13.57 -13.86 -16.14
C ALA A 619 -12.55 -14.91 -15.71
N THR A 620 -12.92 -15.79 -14.79
CA THR A 620 -12.08 -16.91 -14.33
C THR A 620 -12.30 -18.15 -15.19
N ASP A 621 -11.29 -19.01 -15.23
CA ASP A 621 -11.33 -20.28 -15.93
C ASP A 621 -10.61 -21.36 -15.10
N GLN A 622 -9.83 -22.22 -15.73
CA GLN A 622 -9.25 -23.42 -15.15
C GLN A 622 -8.17 -23.15 -14.09
N VAL A 623 -8.07 -24.09 -13.14
CA VAL A 623 -6.89 -24.27 -12.27
C VAL A 623 -6.07 -25.46 -12.78
N ARG A 624 -4.77 -25.25 -13.00
CA ARG A 624 -3.83 -26.26 -13.52
C ARG A 624 -2.53 -26.30 -12.71
N PHE A 625 -1.81 -27.41 -12.82
CA PHE A 625 -0.51 -27.60 -12.17
C PHE A 625 0.55 -28.02 -13.19
N TYR A 626 1.75 -27.50 -13.02
CA TYR A 626 2.92 -27.78 -13.86
C TYR A 626 4.15 -28.02 -12.99
N PRO A 627 5.18 -28.72 -13.51
CA PRO A 627 6.52 -28.65 -12.93
C PRO A 627 6.97 -27.19 -12.81
N ILE A 628 7.69 -26.84 -11.73
CA ILE A 628 8.02 -25.43 -11.44
C ILE A 628 8.78 -24.75 -12.60
N ASP A 629 9.65 -25.48 -13.29
CA ASP A 629 10.49 -25.01 -14.39
C ASP A 629 9.81 -25.11 -15.78
N ALA A 630 8.55 -25.56 -15.85
CA ALA A 630 7.83 -25.62 -17.12
C ALA A 630 7.66 -24.21 -17.73
N PRO A 631 7.66 -24.04 -19.06
CA PRO A 631 7.35 -22.76 -19.70
C PRO A 631 6.00 -22.21 -19.19
N VAL A 632 5.94 -20.89 -18.95
CA VAL A 632 4.71 -20.24 -18.49
C VAL A 632 3.76 -20.06 -19.67
N ASN A 633 2.50 -20.45 -19.48
CA ASN A 633 1.48 -20.22 -20.49
C ASN A 633 1.20 -18.72 -20.67
N ARG A 634 0.65 -18.33 -21.80
CA ARG A 634 0.28 -16.95 -22.13
C ARG A 634 -0.99 -16.93 -22.95
N ALA A 635 -1.81 -15.90 -22.76
CA ALA A 635 -3.00 -15.65 -23.56
C ALA A 635 -3.12 -14.16 -23.84
N HIS A 636 -3.81 -13.82 -24.94
CA HIS A 636 -4.23 -12.45 -25.21
C HIS A 636 -5.13 -11.92 -24.08
N ALA A 637 -5.18 -10.61 -23.88
CA ALA A 637 -5.81 -9.98 -22.72
C ALA A 637 -7.26 -10.39 -22.44
N ASP A 638 -8.05 -10.65 -23.49
CA ASP A 638 -9.47 -11.03 -23.47
C ASP A 638 -9.71 -12.52 -23.80
N SER A 639 -8.63 -13.28 -24.03
CA SER A 639 -8.70 -14.70 -24.37
C SER A 639 -8.45 -15.58 -23.15
N GLY A 640 -9.29 -16.60 -22.97
CA GLY A 640 -9.04 -17.69 -22.02
C GLY A 640 -8.09 -18.78 -22.56
N GLY A 641 -7.71 -18.73 -23.84
CA GLY A 641 -6.86 -19.72 -24.49
C GLY A 641 -5.39 -19.53 -24.14
N TYR A 642 -4.96 -20.10 -23.02
CA TYR A 642 -3.56 -20.08 -22.58
C TYR A 642 -2.71 -21.13 -23.28
N GLU A 643 -1.61 -20.69 -23.89
CA GLU A 643 -0.65 -21.55 -24.59
C GLU A 643 0.80 -21.23 -24.19
N GLN A 644 1.69 -22.22 -24.22
CA GLN A 644 3.10 -22.00 -23.91
C GLN A 644 3.79 -21.20 -25.04
N ASN A 645 4.26 -20.00 -24.74
CA ASN A 645 5.09 -19.21 -25.67
C ASN A 645 6.51 -19.81 -25.70
N ARG A 646 6.91 -20.37 -26.86
CA ARG A 646 8.11 -21.20 -27.02
C ARG A 646 9.27 -20.37 -27.56
N GLY A 647 10.47 -20.59 -27.01
CA GLY A 647 11.69 -20.33 -27.76
C GLY A 647 11.87 -21.39 -28.86
N LEU A 648 12.61 -21.09 -29.93
CA LEU A 648 12.95 -22.07 -30.97
C LEU A 648 13.61 -23.31 -30.34
N GLY A 649 12.94 -24.47 -30.37
CA GLY A 649 13.52 -25.77 -30.01
C GLY A 649 13.09 -26.41 -28.68
N THR A 650 12.26 -25.76 -27.86
CA THR A 650 11.73 -26.37 -26.62
C THR A 650 10.36 -27.03 -26.86
N GLY A 651 10.23 -28.32 -26.51
CA GLY A 651 8.96 -29.05 -26.54
C GLY A 651 7.95 -28.54 -25.51
N GLU A 652 6.66 -28.79 -25.75
CA GLU A 652 5.58 -28.45 -24.83
C GLU A 652 5.63 -29.33 -23.58
N VAL A 653 5.46 -28.71 -22.41
CA VAL A 653 5.36 -29.43 -21.13
C VAL A 653 3.89 -29.50 -20.74
N PRO A 654 3.24 -30.68 -20.80
CA PRO A 654 1.82 -30.80 -20.46
C PRO A 654 1.56 -30.53 -18.97
N PRO A 655 0.32 -30.13 -18.61
CA PRO A 655 -0.08 -30.05 -17.20
C PRO A 655 -0.01 -31.42 -16.52
N LEU A 656 0.22 -31.42 -15.22
CA LEU A 656 0.27 -32.62 -14.40
C LEU A 656 -1.15 -33.16 -14.12
N PRO A 657 -1.34 -34.48 -14.02
CA PRO A 657 -2.58 -35.06 -13.51
C PRO A 657 -2.88 -34.54 -12.11
N LEU A 658 -4.15 -34.16 -11.86
CA LEU A 658 -4.58 -33.66 -10.56
C LEU A 658 -4.40 -34.70 -9.46
N THR A 659 -4.54 -35.99 -9.79
CA THR A 659 -4.33 -37.11 -8.87
C THR A 659 -2.89 -37.26 -8.39
N ASP A 660 -1.93 -36.69 -9.11
CA ASP A 660 -0.50 -36.71 -8.74
C ASP A 660 -0.14 -35.52 -7.84
N ILE A 661 -1.06 -34.57 -7.66
CA ILE A 661 -0.85 -33.39 -6.82
C ILE A 661 -1.06 -33.78 -5.35
N PRO A 662 -0.10 -33.47 -4.45
CA PRO A 662 -0.26 -33.72 -3.02
C PRO A 662 -1.58 -33.12 -2.49
N PRO A 663 -2.38 -33.86 -1.70
CA PRO A 663 -3.71 -33.40 -1.27
C PRO A 663 -3.70 -32.04 -0.59
N VAL A 664 -2.70 -31.76 0.26
CA VAL A 664 -2.54 -30.46 0.90
C VAL A 664 -2.32 -29.35 -0.13
N VAL A 665 -1.46 -29.58 -1.14
CA VAL A 665 -1.19 -28.58 -2.19
C VAL A 665 -2.44 -28.26 -2.98
N PHE A 666 -3.15 -29.29 -3.45
CA PHE A 666 -4.41 -29.11 -4.18
C PHE A 666 -5.42 -28.35 -3.31
N SER A 667 -5.58 -28.77 -2.05
CA SER A 667 -6.54 -28.14 -1.13
C SER A 667 -6.23 -26.66 -0.84
N GLU A 668 -4.97 -26.33 -0.62
CA GLU A 668 -4.54 -24.95 -0.36
C GLU A 668 -4.75 -24.04 -1.58
N VAL A 669 -4.40 -24.53 -2.78
CA VAL A 669 -4.59 -23.80 -4.03
C VAL A 669 -6.07 -23.58 -4.32
N MET A 670 -6.91 -24.60 -4.13
CA MET A 670 -8.36 -24.48 -4.33
C MET A 670 -9.01 -23.57 -3.29
N ARG A 671 -8.45 -23.48 -2.08
CA ARG A 671 -8.90 -22.49 -1.10
C ARG A 671 -8.56 -21.07 -1.49
N ASP A 672 -7.36 -20.85 -2.04
CA ASP A 672 -7.01 -19.53 -2.57
C ASP A 672 -7.96 -19.12 -3.71
N ALA A 673 -8.29 -20.05 -4.61
CA ALA A 673 -9.28 -19.81 -5.66
C ALA A 673 -10.69 -19.52 -5.11
N ASP A 674 -11.17 -20.27 -4.10
CA ASP A 674 -12.44 -19.96 -3.40
C ASP A 674 -12.42 -18.55 -2.80
N LEU A 675 -11.31 -18.18 -2.16
CA LEU A 675 -11.13 -16.85 -1.58
C LEU A 675 -11.17 -15.76 -2.66
N PHE A 676 -10.53 -15.97 -3.81
CA PHE A 676 -10.56 -15.05 -4.93
C PHE A 676 -11.98 -14.85 -5.47
N VAL A 677 -12.70 -15.94 -5.74
CA VAL A 677 -14.10 -15.88 -6.21
C VAL A 677 -15.01 -15.26 -5.15
N GLY A 678 -14.89 -15.68 -3.89
CA GLY A 678 -15.74 -15.22 -2.81
C GLY A 678 -15.56 -13.74 -2.46
N VAL A 679 -14.32 -13.22 -2.52
CA VAL A 679 -14.00 -11.85 -2.10
C VAL A 679 -13.95 -10.88 -3.28
N ALA A 680 -13.38 -11.27 -4.42
CA ALA A 680 -13.29 -10.42 -5.59
C ALA A 680 -14.48 -10.57 -6.55
N GLY A 681 -15.31 -11.60 -6.39
CA GLY A 681 -16.47 -11.84 -7.25
C GLY A 681 -17.54 -10.78 -7.14
N ILE A 682 -18.07 -10.35 -8.29
CA ILE A 682 -19.17 -9.36 -8.36
C ILE A 682 -20.49 -9.90 -7.81
N GLY A 683 -20.65 -11.22 -7.70
CA GLY A 683 -21.90 -11.87 -7.26
C GLY A 683 -22.27 -11.59 -5.79
N ASN A 684 -21.31 -11.10 -5.00
CA ASN A 684 -21.50 -10.70 -3.61
C ASN A 684 -21.74 -9.19 -3.43
N ASP A 685 -21.73 -8.39 -4.50
CA ASP A 685 -21.96 -6.93 -4.41
C ASP A 685 -23.47 -6.62 -4.32
N PRO A 686 -23.96 -6.02 -3.22
CA PRO A 686 -25.37 -5.66 -3.06
C PRO A 686 -25.77 -4.41 -3.89
N THR A 687 -24.82 -3.64 -4.40
CA THR A 687 -25.08 -2.43 -5.22
C THR A 687 -25.24 -2.75 -6.71
N TRP A 688 -24.92 -3.98 -7.12
CA TRP A 688 -25.00 -4.47 -8.50
C TRP A 688 -26.36 -5.10 -8.88
N GLU A 689 -27.40 -4.89 -8.06
CA GLU A 689 -28.77 -5.39 -8.27
C GLU A 689 -29.40 -4.88 -9.58
N ASP A 690 -29.01 -3.69 -10.05
CA ASP A 690 -29.51 -3.11 -11.31
C ASP A 690 -28.97 -3.84 -12.57
N GLY A 691 -28.01 -4.77 -12.38
CA GLY A 691 -27.37 -5.56 -13.43
C GLY A 691 -26.37 -4.75 -14.28
N GLY A 692 -25.93 -3.58 -13.81
CA GLY A 692 -25.15 -2.62 -14.58
C GLY A 692 -25.98 -1.93 -15.66
N PRO A 693 -25.39 -1.05 -16.49
CA PRO A 693 -26.12 -0.40 -17.57
C PRO A 693 -26.78 -1.45 -18.47
N ARG A 694 -28.11 -1.42 -18.60
CA ARG A 694 -28.94 -2.37 -19.38
C ARG A 694 -29.14 -3.77 -18.77
N GLY A 695 -28.90 -4.00 -17.47
CA GLY A 695 -29.27 -5.25 -16.79
C GLY A 695 -28.42 -6.49 -17.15
N ARG A 696 -27.26 -6.27 -17.76
CA ARG A 696 -26.35 -7.28 -18.35
C ARG A 696 -25.91 -8.40 -17.40
N HIS A 697 -25.90 -8.15 -16.09
CA HIS A 697 -25.34 -9.09 -15.09
C HIS A 697 -26.35 -9.61 -14.07
N ARG A 698 -27.64 -9.32 -14.26
CA ARG A 698 -28.72 -9.72 -13.34
C ARG A 698 -28.81 -11.25 -13.21
N ASP A 699 -28.71 -11.97 -14.32
CA ASP A 699 -28.84 -13.43 -14.34
C ASP A 699 -27.65 -14.11 -13.63
N TYR A 700 -26.44 -13.58 -13.79
CA TYR A 700 -25.26 -14.04 -13.05
C TYR A 700 -25.41 -13.81 -11.55
N TRP A 701 -25.86 -12.61 -11.13
CA TRP A 701 -26.04 -12.29 -9.72
C TRP A 701 -27.10 -13.18 -9.05
N VAL A 702 -28.22 -13.46 -9.74
CA VAL A 702 -29.27 -14.36 -9.27
C VAL A 702 -28.75 -15.80 -9.17
N ALA A 703 -28.07 -16.30 -10.21
CA ALA A 703 -27.50 -17.64 -10.22
C ALA A 703 -26.46 -17.83 -9.10
N TYR A 704 -25.59 -16.84 -8.89
CA TYR A 704 -24.57 -16.87 -7.85
C TYR A 704 -25.16 -16.85 -6.43
N ASN A 705 -26.19 -16.04 -6.17
CA ASN A 705 -26.85 -15.96 -4.85
C ASN A 705 -27.83 -17.12 -4.57
N MET A 706 -28.29 -17.82 -5.61
CA MET A 706 -29.21 -18.96 -5.49
C MET A 706 -28.52 -20.33 -5.66
N GLY A 707 -27.24 -20.33 -6.00
CA GLY A 707 -26.43 -21.54 -6.23
C GLY A 707 -26.10 -22.35 -4.96
N GLU A 708 -25.28 -23.39 -5.14
CA GLU A 708 -24.78 -24.20 -4.04
C GLU A 708 -23.84 -23.41 -3.11
N LEU A 709 -23.78 -23.82 -1.85
CA LEU A 709 -22.86 -23.20 -0.89
C LEU A 709 -21.41 -23.52 -1.25
N THR A 710 -20.57 -22.50 -1.33
CA THR A 710 -19.11 -22.69 -1.40
C THR A 710 -18.60 -23.39 -0.15
N ALA A 711 -17.39 -23.97 -0.20
CA ALA A 711 -16.80 -24.65 0.95
C ALA A 711 -16.65 -23.71 2.16
N GLY A 712 -16.28 -22.45 1.95
CA GLY A 712 -16.26 -21.45 3.03
C GLY A 712 -17.65 -21.21 3.63
N ALA A 713 -18.72 -21.23 2.84
CA ALA A 713 -20.08 -21.09 3.35
C ALA A 713 -20.57 -22.34 4.11
N LEU A 714 -20.16 -23.54 3.68
CA LEU A 714 -20.37 -24.78 4.43
C LEU A 714 -19.63 -24.77 5.78
N ALA A 715 -18.37 -24.32 5.81
CA ALA A 715 -17.62 -24.17 7.05
C ALA A 715 -18.30 -23.19 8.02
N ARG A 716 -18.84 -22.06 7.52
CA ARG A 716 -19.66 -21.13 8.32
C ARG A 716 -20.93 -21.76 8.84
N ARG A 717 -21.63 -22.55 8.01
CA ARG A 717 -22.84 -23.29 8.43
C ARG A 717 -22.53 -24.18 9.63
N ASP A 718 -21.46 -24.94 9.57
CA ASP A 718 -21.08 -25.88 10.62
C ASP A 718 -20.67 -25.14 11.92
N VAL A 719 -19.97 -24.02 11.79
CA VAL A 719 -19.67 -23.11 12.92
C VAL A 719 -20.95 -22.55 13.55
N LEU A 720 -21.88 -22.06 12.72
CA LEU A 720 -23.16 -21.53 13.21
C LEU A 720 -23.99 -22.62 13.91
N ALA A 721 -24.00 -23.85 13.40
CA ALA A 721 -24.70 -24.97 14.02
C ALA A 721 -24.20 -25.24 15.45
N ARG A 722 -22.89 -25.05 15.69
CA ARG A 722 -22.24 -25.20 17.00
C ARG A 722 -22.42 -23.97 17.91
N LEU A 723 -22.38 -22.76 17.34
CA LEU A 723 -22.48 -21.51 18.10
C LEU A 723 -23.92 -21.16 18.51
N LEU A 724 -24.89 -21.29 17.60
CA LEU A 724 -26.27 -20.81 17.80
C LEU A 724 -26.93 -21.31 19.10
N PRO A 725 -26.80 -22.59 19.52
CA PRO A 725 -27.40 -23.07 20.77
C PRO A 725 -26.91 -22.33 22.02
N ARG A 726 -25.72 -21.72 21.97
CA ARG A 726 -25.11 -20.96 23.07
C ARG A 726 -25.44 -19.46 23.04
N LEU A 727 -26.03 -18.97 21.95
CA LEU A 727 -26.37 -17.55 21.79
C LEU A 727 -27.77 -17.25 22.32
N ALA A 728 -27.97 -16.03 22.82
CA ALA A 728 -29.26 -15.57 23.32
C ALA A 728 -30.40 -15.65 22.29
N ILE A 729 -30.07 -15.60 20.99
CA ILE A 729 -31.02 -15.72 19.88
C ILE A 729 -31.21 -17.16 19.38
N GLY A 730 -30.58 -18.15 20.01
CA GLY A 730 -30.54 -19.54 19.52
C GLY A 730 -31.93 -20.12 19.27
N ALA A 731 -32.88 -19.92 20.19
CA ALA A 731 -34.26 -20.37 20.03
C ALA A 731 -35.05 -19.69 18.89
N ARG A 732 -34.57 -18.54 18.40
CA ARG A 732 -35.14 -17.79 17.27
C ARG A 732 -34.45 -18.12 15.94
N CYS A 733 -33.42 -18.97 15.96
CA CYS A 733 -32.61 -19.25 14.79
C CYS A 733 -32.66 -20.74 14.43
N ARG A 734 -32.72 -21.03 13.13
CA ARG A 734 -32.51 -22.39 12.61
C ARG A 734 -31.78 -22.35 11.28
N ILE A 735 -30.91 -23.31 11.06
CA ILE A 735 -30.26 -23.50 9.77
C ILE A 735 -31.21 -24.33 8.89
N ASP A 736 -31.49 -23.84 7.69
CA ASP A 736 -32.32 -24.52 6.69
C ASP A 736 -31.64 -24.42 5.31
N GLY A 737 -31.01 -25.51 4.89
CA GLY A 737 -30.21 -25.57 3.67
C GLY A 737 -29.10 -24.51 3.65
N ARG A 738 -29.24 -23.55 2.73
CA ARG A 738 -28.28 -22.44 2.50
C ARG A 738 -28.57 -21.16 3.28
N TYR A 739 -29.57 -21.18 4.16
CA TYR A 739 -30.00 -20.01 4.92
C TYR A 739 -29.94 -20.25 6.42
N LEU A 740 -29.54 -19.22 7.16
CA LEU A 740 -29.89 -19.04 8.56
C LEU A 740 -31.26 -18.36 8.62
N ARG A 741 -32.28 -19.09 9.06
CA ARG A 741 -33.61 -18.53 9.30
C ARG A 741 -33.68 -17.91 10.68
N VAL A 742 -34.17 -16.68 10.74
CA VAL A 742 -34.31 -15.90 11.97
C VAL A 742 -35.77 -15.48 12.12
N THR A 743 -36.38 -15.87 13.23
CA THR A 743 -37.73 -15.46 13.60
C THR A 743 -37.64 -14.17 14.43
N GLY A 744 -37.96 -13.03 13.81
CA GLY A 744 -38.10 -11.75 14.49
C GLY A 744 -39.46 -11.60 15.16
N THR A 745 -39.71 -10.43 15.72
CA THR A 745 -40.99 -10.03 16.33
C THR A 745 -41.98 -9.54 15.27
N LEU A 746 -41.51 -8.82 14.24
CA LEU A 746 -42.34 -8.28 13.16
C LEU A 746 -42.41 -9.22 11.95
N ARG A 747 -41.28 -9.82 11.54
CA ARG A 747 -41.20 -10.72 10.38
C ARG A 747 -40.27 -11.90 10.63
N SER A 748 -40.27 -12.85 9.68
CA SER A 748 -39.26 -13.90 9.58
C SER A 748 -38.29 -13.61 8.45
N TYR A 749 -37.03 -13.95 8.65
CA TYR A 749 -35.92 -13.62 7.76
C TYR A 749 -35.14 -14.87 7.36
N ALA A 750 -34.54 -14.86 6.18
CA ALA A 750 -33.60 -15.87 5.71
C ALA A 750 -32.29 -15.18 5.31
N ILE A 751 -31.22 -15.45 6.03
CA ILE A 751 -29.89 -14.88 5.80
C ILE A 751 -29.06 -15.91 5.03
N HIS A 752 -28.61 -15.59 3.82
CA HIS A 752 -27.79 -16.49 3.00
C HIS A 752 -26.42 -16.71 3.63
N LEU A 753 -25.98 -17.97 3.76
CA LEU A 753 -24.76 -18.33 4.47
C LEU A 753 -23.47 -18.00 3.70
N GLY A 754 -23.55 -17.81 2.39
CA GLY A 754 -22.41 -17.42 1.54
C GLY A 754 -22.22 -15.90 1.42
N SER A 755 -23.32 -15.15 1.27
CA SER A 755 -23.29 -13.71 0.96
C SER A 755 -23.74 -12.82 2.13
N GLY A 756 -24.39 -13.38 3.15
CA GLY A 756 -25.01 -12.62 4.23
C GLY A 756 -26.24 -11.81 3.79
N ASN A 757 -26.73 -12.02 2.56
CA ASN A 757 -27.92 -11.36 2.03
C ASN A 757 -29.19 -11.79 2.78
N VAL A 758 -30.11 -10.86 3.00
CA VAL A 758 -31.32 -11.11 3.80
C VAL A 758 -32.55 -11.07 2.92
N LEU A 759 -33.39 -12.10 3.04
CA LEU A 759 -34.71 -12.16 2.43
C LEU A 759 -35.78 -12.15 3.53
N MET A 760 -36.81 -11.33 3.38
CA MET A 760 -37.99 -11.32 4.25
C MET A 760 -39.01 -12.34 3.78
N SER A 761 -39.54 -13.12 4.70
CA SER A 761 -40.66 -14.05 4.46
C SER A 761 -42.01 -13.37 4.75
N PRO A 762 -43.12 -13.77 4.09
CA PRO A 762 -43.23 -14.86 3.11
C PRO A 762 -42.95 -14.44 1.65
N ASN A 763 -42.85 -13.14 1.35
CA ASN A 763 -42.77 -12.64 -0.03
C ASN A 763 -41.37 -12.75 -0.68
N GLY A 764 -40.36 -13.21 0.06
CA GLY A 764 -38.98 -13.35 -0.45
C GLY A 764 -38.32 -12.02 -0.79
N ARG A 765 -38.84 -10.89 -0.30
CA ARG A 765 -38.32 -9.55 -0.63
C ARG A 765 -36.95 -9.35 0.01
N TYR A 766 -35.99 -8.88 -0.79
CA TYR A 766 -34.65 -8.51 -0.31
C TYR A 766 -34.73 -7.39 0.74
N LEU A 767 -33.94 -7.53 1.81
CA LEU A 767 -33.75 -6.52 2.84
C LEU A 767 -32.30 -6.07 2.83
N CYS A 768 -32.06 -4.85 2.37
CA CYS A 768 -30.73 -4.27 2.32
C CYS A 768 -30.34 -3.76 3.72
N ILE A 769 -29.33 -4.40 4.32
CA ILE A 769 -28.71 -3.97 5.57
C ILE A 769 -27.22 -3.80 5.29
N VAL A 770 -26.78 -2.54 5.24
CA VAL A 770 -25.38 -2.18 5.04
C VAL A 770 -24.69 -2.16 6.41
N PRO A 771 -23.71 -3.04 6.67
CA PRO A 771 -22.91 -2.98 7.89
C PRO A 771 -22.17 -1.63 7.92
N LYS A 772 -22.17 -0.94 9.08
CA LYS A 772 -21.26 0.19 9.26
C LYS A 772 -19.83 -0.34 9.29
N ALA A 773 -18.92 0.27 8.53
CA ALA A 773 -17.54 -0.18 8.35
C ALA A 773 -16.76 -0.38 9.67
N ASP A 774 -17.16 0.32 10.74
CA ASP A 774 -16.49 0.32 12.05
C ASP A 774 -17.35 -0.20 13.22
N ALA A 775 -18.53 -0.78 12.95
CA ALA A 775 -19.37 -1.32 14.03
C ALA A 775 -18.84 -2.70 14.47
N GLU A 776 -18.66 -2.91 15.78
CA GLU A 776 -18.47 -4.24 16.35
C GLU A 776 -19.62 -5.16 15.90
N THR A 777 -19.35 -5.98 14.90
CA THR A 777 -20.36 -6.83 14.25
C THR A 777 -20.87 -7.95 15.18
N VAL A 778 -20.16 -8.21 16.28
CA VAL A 778 -20.54 -9.21 17.28
C VAL A 778 -20.39 -8.57 18.67
N PRO A 779 -21.36 -8.75 19.60
CA PRO A 779 -21.26 -8.17 20.95
C PRO A 779 -19.97 -8.56 21.66
N ALA A 780 -19.33 -7.59 22.33
CA ALA A 780 -18.12 -7.80 23.11
C ALA A 780 -18.26 -8.99 24.08
N GLY A 781 -17.28 -9.90 24.05
CA GLY A 781 -17.27 -11.11 24.89
C GLY A 781 -17.92 -12.35 24.26
N THR A 782 -18.48 -12.26 23.06
CA THR A 782 -18.98 -13.46 22.35
C THR A 782 -17.79 -14.26 21.79
N TYR A 783 -17.68 -15.53 22.19
CA TYR A 783 -16.69 -16.44 21.64
C TYR A 783 -16.92 -16.71 20.15
N LEU A 784 -15.86 -16.57 19.36
CA LEU A 784 -15.76 -17.05 17.99
C LEU A 784 -14.58 -18.02 17.88
N PRO A 785 -14.69 -19.10 17.08
CA PRO A 785 -13.62 -20.10 16.98
C PRO A 785 -12.37 -19.58 16.25
N TYR A 786 -12.48 -18.52 15.45
CA TYR A 786 -11.36 -17.92 14.73
C TYR A 786 -11.59 -16.45 14.37
N GLU A 787 -10.50 -15.73 14.08
CA GLU A 787 -10.48 -14.36 13.57
C GLU A 787 -10.61 -14.31 12.03
N GLY A 788 -10.95 -13.13 11.49
CA GLY A 788 -10.79 -12.81 10.06
C GLY A 788 -11.95 -13.18 9.12
N ASP A 789 -13.04 -13.79 9.59
CA ASP A 789 -14.21 -14.09 8.75
C ASP A 789 -15.32 -13.04 8.88
N THR A 790 -15.18 -11.97 8.09
CA THR A 790 -16.12 -10.84 8.07
C THR A 790 -17.55 -11.28 7.73
N THR A 791 -17.72 -12.25 6.83
CA THR A 791 -19.06 -12.73 6.43
C THR A 791 -19.76 -13.43 7.59
N LEU A 792 -19.07 -14.28 8.35
CA LEU A 792 -19.63 -14.89 9.55
C LEU A 792 -20.06 -13.83 10.56
N SER A 793 -19.22 -12.81 10.80
CA SER A 793 -19.55 -11.71 11.69
C SER A 793 -20.76 -10.91 11.20
N ILE A 794 -20.88 -10.65 9.90
CA ILE A 794 -22.04 -9.98 9.29
C ILE A 794 -23.31 -10.82 9.47
N ILE A 795 -23.25 -12.14 9.25
CA ILE A 795 -24.40 -13.03 9.42
C ILE A 795 -24.87 -13.01 10.88
N LEU A 796 -23.95 -13.12 11.84
CA LEU A 796 -24.27 -13.05 13.27
C LEU A 796 -24.85 -11.68 13.66
N SER A 797 -24.24 -10.59 13.18
CA SER A 797 -24.72 -9.22 13.42
C SER A 797 -26.17 -9.04 12.95
N LYS A 798 -26.44 -9.45 11.70
CA LYS A 798 -27.78 -9.40 11.09
C LYS A 798 -28.76 -10.29 11.85
N ALA A 799 -28.36 -11.50 12.24
CA ALA A 799 -29.22 -12.39 13.01
C ALA A 799 -29.60 -11.79 14.37
N MET A 800 -28.65 -11.20 15.10
CA MET A 800 -28.89 -10.54 16.38
C MET A 800 -29.79 -9.31 16.25
N LEU A 801 -29.60 -8.52 15.20
CA LEU A 801 -30.43 -7.35 14.89
C LEU A 801 -31.87 -7.77 14.55
N LEU A 802 -32.03 -8.72 13.63
CA LEU A 802 -33.33 -9.16 13.10
C LEU A 802 -34.13 -10.01 14.10
N ALA A 803 -33.44 -10.69 15.02
CA ALA A 803 -34.09 -11.36 16.13
C ALA A 803 -34.78 -10.38 17.10
N ARG A 804 -34.52 -9.06 17.01
CA ARG A 804 -35.23 -8.00 17.76
C ARG A 804 -35.60 -6.86 16.81
N ASP A 805 -36.23 -7.21 15.69
CA ASP A 805 -36.62 -6.27 14.64
C ASP A 805 -37.57 -5.16 15.11
N ASP A 806 -38.32 -5.38 16.19
CA ASP A 806 -39.16 -4.39 16.88
C ASP A 806 -38.37 -3.26 17.55
N LEU A 807 -37.08 -3.46 17.82
CA LEU A 807 -36.20 -2.47 18.45
C LEU A 807 -35.35 -1.69 17.43
N ILE A 808 -35.49 -1.97 16.14
CA ILE A 808 -34.72 -1.29 15.08
C ILE A 808 -35.28 0.11 14.87
N THR A 809 -34.45 1.13 15.08
CA THR A 809 -34.83 2.54 14.89
C THR A 809 -34.29 3.16 13.60
N ASP A 810 -33.41 2.46 12.87
CA ASP A 810 -32.80 2.97 11.64
C ASP A 810 -33.85 3.09 10.52
N PRO A 811 -34.16 4.32 10.05
CA PRO A 811 -35.18 4.53 9.01
C PRO A 811 -34.81 3.92 7.66
N THR A 812 -33.52 3.66 7.40
CA THR A 812 -33.08 2.99 6.16
C THR A 812 -33.50 1.53 6.14
N ILE A 813 -33.65 0.89 7.31
CA ILE A 813 -34.07 -0.51 7.46
C ILE A 813 -35.59 -0.59 7.65
N THR A 814 -36.16 0.20 8.57
CA THR A 814 -37.58 0.08 8.94
C THR A 814 -38.54 0.41 7.80
N ARG A 815 -38.19 1.35 6.90
CA ARG A 815 -38.97 1.65 5.69
C ARG A 815 -39.04 0.50 4.69
N GLN A 816 -38.16 -0.50 4.80
CA GLN A 816 -38.17 -1.68 3.92
C GLN A 816 -39.14 -2.77 4.43
N PHE A 817 -39.57 -2.72 5.70
CA PHE A 817 -40.47 -3.71 6.31
C PHE A 817 -41.93 -3.65 5.84
N GLY A 818 -42.32 -2.65 5.06
CA GLY A 818 -43.70 -2.46 4.62
C GLY A 818 -43.94 -1.03 4.25
#